data_AF-A0AA37S979-F1
#
_entry.id   AF-A0AA37S979-F1
#
_cell.length_a   1.000
_cell.length_b   1.000
_cell.length_c   1.000
_cell.angle_alpha   90.00
_cell.angle_beta   90.00
_cell.angle_gamma   90.00
#
_symmetry.space_group_name_H-M   'P 1'
#
loop_
_entity.id
_entity.type
_entity.pdbx_description
1 polymer ?
#
loop_
_entity_poly.entity_id
_entity_poly.type
_entity_poly.pdbx_seq_one_letter_code
_entity_poly.pdbx_strand_id
1 'polypeptide(L)'
;MTNQFGLRLPAILVLSGSLLTGCNLFDSDKKHSNDDSTESKILSAAFGVAPSDACPAGGNAFAAGVDTNGDSTLGDDEVTENLVICDGQITEENIDRIISTVSIGFGDLRCSTGGYLVNFQQNSTIREEIVCNANDATDDAIDLISSFSANPANPEINSDVTMTIALSRQPEDGETFGYRWENTTLSEIIENNAATLTVTAPEAAGAITYQATIISSLGQEEIAQLTLNVREQSEPASVDSVTTTSKQVFIPSGYEQPEAQPQGDFDGVMLYAGESSGPSISSVRAAALTVRKVSAFVAERPVLNSGSNAQAVLANFANTVAQDTDYALQNISTSQLEAGAIALGSYQLVSGTEQTPTDVANDLVQLLGVNKIGGVITNLPVALDSEIGETNYRLNMTVVFLENDPIAEDDNKVLLLVSLVNETEVESFEGLISGLTDGTNIAEPTDTTTVGASTFTGSSVQSKADFLFVIDNSGSMFDEQQAVANAADDFEARINNSGLDIRIGTINTGSYILLADTNQDGSFTSDLSEFKNDVINQGTDGSSRETGIYNAERALYSIALGDVNDGVVTEAGFPRADASMSVVILSDEPSQYEYRAGEEFDVSNNLFLARNYRVYAIVEPDSQFFTSQYDDLALASGGSVADISNTSSFDAIMDDIATKAGAAASAFQLPHSPISGSIKVTVNGLEVTKSSINGWNYISLSNSVVFYGTSVPEEGDIIEIVYDYLTTNN
;
A
#
# COMPACT_ATOMS: atom_id res chain seq x y z
N MET A 1 -1.81 68.88 22.11
CA MET A 1 -0.41 69.06 22.55
C MET A 1 -0.03 67.74 23.19
N THR A 2 0.81 66.88 22.62
CA THR A 2 2.10 67.11 21.96
C THR A 2 2.36 65.96 20.96
N ASN A 3 2.88 66.28 19.77
CA ASN A 3 3.36 65.35 18.74
C ASN A 3 4.55 64.49 19.22
N GLN A 4 4.70 63.28 18.69
CA GLN A 4 5.87 62.95 17.83
C GLN A 4 5.66 61.66 17.02
N PHE A 5 5.90 61.77 15.72
CA PHE A 5 6.06 60.69 14.74
C PHE A 5 7.24 59.78 15.09
N GLY A 6 7.10 58.49 14.77
CA GLY A 6 8.21 57.56 14.55
C GLY A 6 7.80 56.51 13.51
N LEU A 7 8.38 56.58 12.31
CA LEU A 7 8.16 55.67 11.19
C LEU A 7 9.52 55.07 10.83
N ARG A 8 9.67 53.73 10.86
CA ARG A 8 10.69 52.91 10.17
C ARG A 8 10.21 51.46 10.02
N LEU A 9 10.57 50.82 8.91
CA LEU A 9 10.06 49.56 8.32
C LEU A 9 11.24 48.81 7.62
N PRO A 10 11.12 47.58 7.04
CA PRO A 10 9.91 46.83 6.66
C PRO A 10 9.92 45.29 6.96
N ALA A 11 8.98 44.59 6.31
CA ALA A 11 9.02 43.20 5.79
C ALA A 11 8.35 42.06 6.59
N ILE A 12 7.10 41.80 6.19
CA ILE A 12 6.46 40.52 5.80
C ILE A 12 6.92 39.27 6.57
N LEU A 13 6.27 39.07 7.72
CA LEU A 13 5.85 37.75 8.17
C LEU A 13 4.60 37.91 9.05
N VAL A 14 3.53 37.14 8.75
CA VAL A 14 2.54 36.75 9.75
C VAL A 14 2.36 35.26 9.60
N LEU A 15 2.69 34.54 10.67
CA LEU A 15 2.76 33.09 10.74
C LEU A 15 1.35 32.49 10.80
N SER A 16 1.23 31.23 10.39
CA SER A 16 0.07 30.34 10.55
C SER A 16 0.47 29.01 11.18
N GLY A 17 -0.42 28.43 11.99
CA GLY A 17 -0.29 27.11 12.62
C GLY A 17 -1.47 26.85 13.57
N SER A 18 -1.80 25.61 13.91
CA SER A 18 -2.99 25.36 14.76
C SER A 18 -2.89 24.07 15.57
N LEU A 19 -2.64 24.20 16.87
CA LEU A 19 -2.82 23.13 17.84
C LEU A 19 -3.82 23.53 18.94
N LEU A 20 -4.87 22.72 19.07
CA LEU A 20 -5.83 22.70 20.18
C LEU A 20 -5.64 21.39 20.97
N THR A 21 -5.16 21.50 22.21
CA THR A 21 -5.47 20.61 23.34
C THR A 21 -5.01 21.36 24.60
N GLY A 22 -5.80 21.71 25.62
CA GLY A 22 -7.23 21.59 25.90
C GLY A 22 -7.49 22.31 27.24
N CYS A 23 -8.75 22.58 27.61
CA CYS A 23 -9.08 23.00 28.99
C CYS A 23 -10.15 22.07 29.58
N ASN A 24 -9.71 21.28 30.55
CA ASN A 24 -10.55 20.51 31.45
C ASN A 24 -11.46 21.44 32.27
N LEU A 25 -12.75 21.11 32.32
CA LEU A 25 -13.67 21.52 33.37
C LEU A 25 -14.36 20.28 33.93
N PHE A 26 -13.74 19.61 34.91
CA PHE A 26 -14.30 19.02 36.14
C PHE A 26 -13.12 18.54 37.03
N ASP A 27 -13.20 18.68 38.36
CA ASP A 27 -12.07 18.46 39.29
C ASP A 27 -12.40 17.43 40.39
N SER A 28 -11.37 16.69 40.84
CA SER A 28 -11.40 15.80 42.01
C SER A 28 -10.03 15.53 42.65
N ASP A 29 -9.18 16.57 42.82
CA ASP A 29 -7.96 16.57 43.66
C ASP A 29 -6.76 15.70 43.21
N LYS A 30 -5.57 16.33 43.02
CA LYS A 30 -4.36 16.14 43.85
C LYS A 30 -3.08 16.70 43.19
N LYS A 31 -2.35 17.47 44.00
CA LYS A 31 -0.97 17.97 43.80
C LYS A 31 0.04 16.86 43.47
N HIS A 32 0.93 17.12 42.50
CA HIS A 32 2.37 17.27 42.76
C HIS A 32 3.06 18.05 41.62
N SER A 33 4.29 18.48 41.89
CA SER A 33 4.91 19.77 41.55
C SER A 33 6.06 19.70 40.54
N ASN A 34 6.14 20.72 39.66
CA ASN A 34 7.30 21.44 39.05
C ASN A 34 8.53 20.65 38.54
N ASP A 35 9.15 20.89 37.39
CA ASP A 35 8.97 21.79 36.23
C ASP A 35 10.15 21.51 35.26
N ASP A 36 9.89 21.20 33.99
CA ASP A 36 10.50 21.86 32.81
C ASP A 36 9.75 21.40 31.55
N SER A 37 8.97 22.30 30.94
CA SER A 37 8.03 21.97 29.85
C SER A 37 7.65 23.20 29.01
N THR A 38 7.63 23.04 27.69
CA THR A 38 7.09 24.01 26.71
C THR A 38 6.25 23.25 25.67
N GLU A 39 5.10 23.83 25.27
CA GLU A 39 3.95 23.04 24.77
C GLU A 39 3.16 23.74 23.63
N SER A 40 2.28 22.96 22.99
CA SER A 40 1.54 23.23 21.74
C SER A 40 0.56 24.42 21.76
N LYS A 41 0.44 25.15 20.64
CA LYS A 41 -0.40 26.37 20.50
C LYS A 41 -0.64 26.78 19.02
N ILE A 42 -1.02 28.02 18.71
CA ILE A 42 -1.67 28.44 17.44
C ILE A 42 -0.98 29.67 16.83
N LEU A 43 -1.01 29.88 15.51
CA LEU A 43 -0.72 31.19 14.90
C LEU A 43 -1.49 31.39 13.59
N SER A 44 -1.50 32.59 13.01
CA SER A 44 -2.54 33.04 12.07
C SER A 44 -2.19 34.15 11.05
N ALA A 45 -2.13 33.86 9.75
CA ALA A 45 -1.73 34.82 8.70
C ALA A 45 -2.88 35.47 7.88
N ALA A 46 -2.95 36.82 7.83
CA ALA A 46 -2.96 37.63 6.59
C ALA A 46 -2.93 39.15 6.92
N PHE A 47 -2.31 39.97 6.07
CA PHE A 47 -2.09 41.42 6.28
C PHE A 47 -2.57 42.25 5.08
N GLY A 48 -2.88 43.55 5.20
CA GLY A 48 -2.95 44.42 6.38
C GLY A 48 -3.30 45.85 5.97
N VAL A 49 -4.20 46.54 6.69
CA VAL A 49 -5.13 47.49 6.04
C VAL A 49 -5.09 48.96 6.50
N ALA A 50 -5.60 49.83 5.63
CA ALA A 50 -5.85 51.26 5.82
C ALA A 50 -7.16 51.66 5.09
N PRO A 51 -7.71 52.88 5.22
CA PRO A 51 -7.21 54.03 5.97
C PRO A 51 -8.26 54.62 6.95
N SER A 52 -8.40 54.04 8.15
CA SER A 52 -9.31 54.50 9.23
C SER A 52 -10.81 54.52 8.87
N ASP A 53 -11.67 54.98 9.78
CA ASP A 53 -13.10 55.29 9.61
C ASP A 53 -13.90 54.35 8.68
N ALA A 54 -13.93 53.06 9.03
CA ALA A 54 -14.58 51.95 8.29
C ALA A 54 -13.95 51.63 6.91
N CYS A 55 -12.63 51.81 6.80
CA CYS A 55 -11.76 51.47 5.66
C CYS A 55 -12.33 51.80 4.26
N PRO A 56 -12.87 53.02 3.98
CA PRO A 56 -13.66 53.28 2.77
C PRO A 56 -12.87 53.34 1.45
N ALA A 57 -11.61 52.87 1.46
CA ALA A 57 -10.72 52.75 0.32
C ALA A 57 -9.60 51.70 0.55
N GLY A 58 -9.86 50.61 1.27
CA GLY A 58 -8.90 49.51 1.43
C GLY A 58 -9.56 48.21 1.87
N GLY A 59 -8.86 47.09 1.69
CA GLY A 59 -9.40 45.76 1.94
C GLY A 59 -8.32 44.69 2.15
N ASN A 60 -8.76 43.53 2.65
CA ASN A 60 -7.96 42.43 3.19
C ASN A 60 -7.12 42.86 4.42
N ALA A 61 -6.47 42.00 5.18
CA ALA A 61 -6.55 40.57 5.27
C ALA A 61 -6.38 40.23 6.77
N PHE A 62 -6.78 39.04 7.18
CA PHE A 62 -6.96 38.72 8.60
C PHE A 62 -6.71 37.25 8.90
N ALA A 63 -6.20 36.97 10.11
CA ALA A 63 -6.38 35.75 10.91
C ALA A 63 -6.01 36.10 12.38
N ALA A 64 -6.29 35.23 13.36
CA ALA A 64 -5.91 35.44 14.78
C ALA A 64 -5.45 34.13 15.47
N GLY A 65 -4.43 34.22 16.35
CA GLY A 65 -3.66 33.09 16.87
C GLY A 65 -2.88 33.40 18.16
N VAL A 66 -2.18 32.38 18.69
CA VAL A 66 -1.84 32.22 20.13
C VAL A 66 -0.42 31.61 20.32
N ASP A 67 0.65 32.39 20.50
CA ASP A 67 2.04 31.87 20.60
C ASP A 67 2.45 31.39 22.01
N THR A 68 3.38 30.44 22.12
CA THR A 68 3.93 29.92 23.39
C THR A 68 5.21 30.66 23.81
N ASN A 69 6.34 30.31 23.19
CA ASN A 69 7.71 30.83 23.26
C ASN A 69 8.67 29.70 22.80
N GLY A 70 9.54 29.85 21.81
CA GLY A 70 9.65 30.94 20.83
C GLY A 70 10.41 32.18 21.30
N ASP A 71 11.06 32.86 20.36
CA ASP A 71 11.38 34.30 20.45
C ASP A 71 10.33 35.18 19.74
N SER A 72 9.20 34.55 19.36
CA SER A 72 7.88 35.10 19.05
C SER A 72 7.76 36.00 17.81
N THR A 73 7.30 35.39 16.70
CA THR A 73 6.75 36.10 15.53
C THR A 73 5.58 35.31 14.93
N LEU A 74 4.44 35.93 14.56
CA LEU A 74 3.96 37.28 14.88
C LEU A 74 2.45 37.35 14.65
N GLY A 75 1.71 38.08 15.50
CA GLY A 75 0.33 38.51 15.29
C GLY A 75 -0.05 39.68 16.21
N ASP A 76 -1.20 39.55 16.89
CA ASP A 76 -1.46 40.20 18.21
C ASP A 76 -1.28 39.16 19.36
N ASP A 77 -0.54 38.08 19.04
CA ASP A 77 0.08 37.02 19.84
C ASP A 77 -0.77 36.18 20.83
N GLU A 78 -1.96 36.60 21.28
CA GLU A 78 -2.88 35.75 22.08
C GLU A 78 -4.38 36.00 21.78
N VAL A 79 -4.82 35.60 20.59
CA VAL A 79 -6.16 35.83 20.00
C VAL A 79 -6.62 34.57 19.20
N THR A 80 -7.90 34.40 18.84
CA THR A 80 -8.34 33.30 17.93
C THR A 80 -9.26 33.82 16.82
N GLU A 81 -9.35 33.09 15.70
CA GLU A 81 -10.20 33.28 14.49
C GLU A 81 -10.27 34.72 13.91
N ASN A 82 -9.75 35.00 12.70
CA ASN A 82 -10.02 36.33 12.11
C ASN A 82 -10.26 36.43 10.60
N LEU A 83 -11.38 37.08 10.24
CA LEU A 83 -11.85 37.37 8.87
C LEU A 83 -12.87 38.53 8.88
N VAL A 84 -12.53 39.69 8.30
CA VAL A 84 -13.38 40.90 8.30
C VAL A 84 -13.35 41.59 6.92
N ILE A 85 -13.77 40.88 5.87
CA ILE A 85 -13.62 41.34 4.48
C ILE A 85 -14.50 42.57 4.19
N CYS A 86 -13.86 43.65 3.77
CA CYS A 86 -14.50 44.73 3.00
C CYS A 86 -13.61 45.08 1.78
N ASP A 87 -14.17 45.54 0.66
CA ASP A 87 -15.59 45.51 0.29
C ASP A 87 -15.90 44.15 -0.39
N GLY A 88 -17.07 43.51 -0.22
CA GLY A 88 -18.32 44.00 0.35
C GLY A 88 -18.72 43.46 1.73
N GLN A 89 -18.53 44.28 2.76
CA GLN A 89 -19.39 44.30 3.97
C GLN A 89 -19.54 42.96 4.76
N ILE A 90 -18.50 42.11 4.81
CA ILE A 90 -18.49 40.87 5.63
C ILE A 90 -17.91 41.21 7.01
N THR A 91 -18.79 41.61 7.94
CA THR A 91 -18.39 42.20 9.24
C THR A 91 -19.28 41.77 10.41
N GLU A 92 -18.72 41.78 11.62
CA GLU A 92 -19.36 41.56 12.94
C GLU A 92 -20.06 40.19 13.21
N GLU A 93 -20.50 39.42 12.20
CA GLU A 93 -21.20 38.13 12.43
C GLU A 93 -20.28 36.89 12.36
N ASN A 94 -19.79 36.47 13.53
CA ASN A 94 -19.01 35.26 13.89
C ASN A 94 -18.89 34.17 12.79
N ILE A 95 -17.65 33.94 12.34
CA ILE A 95 -17.28 32.70 11.64
C ILE A 95 -16.94 31.62 12.68
N ASP A 96 -17.26 30.36 12.37
CA ASP A 96 -16.96 29.23 13.28
C ASP A 96 -15.48 28.84 13.18
N ARG A 97 -14.92 28.87 11.95
CA ARG A 97 -13.53 28.46 11.67
C ARG A 97 -13.11 28.91 10.26
N ILE A 98 -11.85 29.30 10.07
CA ILE A 98 -11.24 29.45 8.72
C ILE A 98 -10.87 28.05 8.22
N ILE A 99 -11.19 27.71 6.96
CA ILE A 99 -10.91 26.38 6.38
C ILE A 99 -9.63 26.45 5.53
N SER A 100 -9.50 27.44 4.66
CA SER A 100 -8.27 27.69 3.90
C SER A 100 -8.22 29.12 3.35
N THR A 101 -6.99 29.62 3.14
CA THR A 101 -6.68 30.85 2.42
C THR A 101 -5.58 30.52 1.41
N VAL A 102 -5.84 30.74 0.12
CA VAL A 102 -4.93 30.33 -0.98
C VAL A 102 -4.69 31.52 -1.91
N SER A 103 -3.42 31.77 -2.25
CA SER A 103 -3.05 32.89 -3.13
C SER A 103 -3.44 32.62 -4.60
N ILE A 104 -3.99 33.62 -5.26
CA ILE A 104 -4.29 33.65 -6.70
C ILE A 104 -3.25 34.53 -7.40
N GLY A 105 -2.56 33.99 -8.41
CA GLY A 105 -1.58 34.74 -9.20
C GLY A 105 -2.22 35.81 -10.10
N PHE A 106 -1.52 36.92 -10.38
CA PHE A 106 -2.05 38.00 -11.23
C PHE A 106 -2.29 37.51 -12.65
N GLY A 107 -3.50 37.71 -13.17
CA GLY A 107 -3.93 37.30 -14.51
C GLY A 107 -4.81 36.04 -14.56
N ASP A 108 -5.09 35.41 -13.42
CA ASP A 108 -6.10 34.35 -13.32
C ASP A 108 -7.50 34.87 -13.72
N LEU A 109 -8.29 34.05 -14.43
CA LEU A 109 -9.64 34.41 -14.91
C LEU A 109 -10.60 34.80 -13.77
N ARG A 110 -10.33 34.37 -12.53
CA ARG A 110 -11.12 34.67 -11.33
C ARG A 110 -10.72 35.98 -10.65
N CYS A 111 -9.46 36.40 -10.78
CA CYS A 111 -8.96 37.65 -10.20
C CYS A 111 -7.76 38.19 -11.01
N SER A 112 -8.01 39.15 -11.90
CA SER A 112 -7.00 39.60 -12.87
C SER A 112 -5.85 40.40 -12.25
N THR A 113 -5.99 40.94 -11.04
CA THR A 113 -4.96 41.71 -10.32
C THR A 113 -4.19 40.86 -9.30
N GLY A 114 -4.43 39.55 -9.26
CA GLY A 114 -3.92 38.66 -8.20
C GLY A 114 -4.66 38.90 -6.89
N GLY A 115 -4.63 37.93 -5.96
CA GLY A 115 -5.39 38.05 -4.72
C GLY A 115 -5.50 36.75 -3.94
N TYR A 116 -6.67 36.48 -3.36
CA TYR A 116 -6.93 35.34 -2.49
C TYR A 116 -8.27 34.64 -2.79
N LEU A 117 -8.22 33.31 -2.71
CA LEU A 117 -9.37 32.42 -2.53
C LEU A 117 -9.48 32.10 -1.04
N VAL A 118 -10.66 32.23 -0.44
CA VAL A 118 -10.86 31.94 0.99
C VAL A 118 -12.05 31.02 1.18
N ASN A 119 -11.86 29.90 1.88
CA ASN A 119 -12.94 29.05 2.38
C ASN A 119 -13.03 29.14 3.90
N PHE A 120 -14.24 29.28 4.44
CA PHE A 120 -14.50 29.43 5.87
C PHE A 120 -15.91 28.94 6.24
N GLN A 121 -16.09 28.54 7.50
CA GLN A 121 -17.39 28.07 8.03
C GLN A 121 -18.10 29.22 8.76
N GLN A 122 -19.38 29.43 8.46
CA GLN A 122 -20.23 30.44 9.09
C GLN A 122 -21.60 29.85 9.39
N ASN A 123 -22.04 29.88 10.66
CA ASN A 123 -23.32 29.29 11.09
C ASN A 123 -23.45 27.84 10.59
N SER A 124 -22.39 27.06 10.85
CA SER A 124 -22.14 25.68 10.48
C SER A 124 -22.08 25.35 8.97
N THR A 125 -22.33 26.29 8.05
CA THR A 125 -22.29 26.06 6.59
C THR A 125 -20.96 26.55 6.00
N ILE A 126 -20.43 25.82 5.00
CA ILE A 126 -19.17 26.18 4.31
C ILE A 126 -19.45 27.25 3.24
N ARG A 127 -18.61 28.31 3.20
CA ARG A 127 -18.59 29.31 2.14
C ARG A 127 -17.20 29.47 1.55
N GLU A 128 -17.17 29.67 0.23
CA GLU A 128 -16.04 30.15 -0.54
C GLU A 128 -16.29 31.63 -0.91
N GLU A 129 -15.24 32.45 -0.93
CA GLU A 129 -15.26 33.84 -1.41
C GLU A 129 -13.92 34.21 -2.06
N ILE A 130 -13.93 35.17 -2.99
CA ILE A 130 -12.76 35.58 -3.78
C ILE A 130 -12.52 37.09 -3.63
N VAL A 131 -11.29 37.49 -3.26
CA VAL A 131 -10.92 38.90 -3.08
C VAL A 131 -9.64 39.22 -3.83
N CYS A 132 -9.56 40.42 -4.41
CA CYS A 132 -8.50 40.85 -5.31
C CYS A 132 -7.62 41.96 -4.74
N ASN A 133 -6.37 42.05 -5.21
CA ASN A 133 -5.45 43.15 -4.92
C ASN A 133 -6.01 44.48 -5.43
N ALA A 134 -5.83 45.53 -4.63
CA ALA A 134 -6.24 46.89 -4.96
C ALA A 134 -5.23 47.57 -5.90
N ASN A 135 -5.74 48.29 -6.90
CA ASN A 135 -4.93 48.99 -7.91
C ASN A 135 -4.35 50.33 -7.40
N ASP A 136 -3.81 50.37 -6.18
CA ASP A 136 -3.26 51.61 -5.60
C ASP A 136 -1.79 51.82 -5.99
N ALA A 137 -1.58 52.10 -7.28
CA ALA A 137 -0.34 52.64 -7.79
C ALA A 137 -0.24 54.13 -7.44
N THR A 138 0.27 54.45 -6.25
CA THR A 138 0.99 55.72 -6.02
C THR A 138 2.32 55.56 -5.28
N ASP A 139 2.94 54.38 -5.35
CA ASP A 139 4.38 54.23 -5.05
C ASP A 139 5.08 53.49 -6.20
N ASP A 140 6.22 54.03 -6.64
CA ASP A 140 6.92 53.72 -7.89
C ASP A 140 7.76 52.41 -7.83
N ALA A 141 7.26 51.37 -7.15
CA ALA A 141 7.82 50.01 -7.22
C ALA A 141 6.76 48.98 -6.83
N ILE A 142 5.95 48.52 -7.78
CA ILE A 142 5.07 47.36 -7.56
C ILE A 142 5.95 46.11 -7.52
N ASP A 143 6.03 45.39 -6.39
CA ASP A 143 6.74 44.11 -6.30
C ASP A 143 6.37 43.21 -7.50
N LEU A 144 7.37 42.59 -8.12
CA LEU A 144 7.31 41.62 -9.19
C LEU A 144 6.98 40.19 -8.69
N ILE A 145 7.36 39.83 -7.46
CA ILE A 145 7.21 38.48 -6.88
C ILE A 145 6.10 38.47 -5.83
N SER A 146 5.14 37.53 -5.93
CA SER A 146 4.08 37.34 -4.93
C SER A 146 4.37 36.19 -3.97
N SER A 147 5.01 35.12 -4.47
CA SER A 147 5.42 33.98 -3.65
C SER A 147 6.55 33.19 -4.31
N PHE A 148 7.30 32.48 -3.46
CA PHE A 148 8.34 31.54 -3.85
C PHE A 148 8.10 30.23 -3.08
N SER A 149 7.80 29.15 -3.79
CA SER A 149 7.51 27.83 -3.21
C SER A 149 8.38 26.73 -3.83
N ALA A 150 8.47 25.59 -3.14
CA ALA A 150 9.09 24.36 -3.64
C ALA A 150 8.19 23.14 -3.38
N ASN A 151 8.28 22.15 -4.26
CA ASN A 151 7.64 20.85 -4.13
C ASN A 151 8.64 19.73 -4.53
N PRO A 152 8.97 18.80 -3.62
CA PRO A 152 8.62 18.80 -2.19
C PRO A 152 9.36 19.91 -1.41
N ALA A 153 8.82 20.34 -0.27
CA ALA A 153 9.43 21.39 0.55
C ALA A 153 10.69 20.92 1.32
N ASN A 154 10.78 19.63 1.61
CA ASN A 154 11.92 18.98 2.27
C ASN A 154 12.39 17.78 1.41
N PRO A 155 13.13 18.03 0.31
CA PRO A 155 13.59 16.96 -0.57
C PRO A 155 14.63 16.06 0.10
N GLU A 156 14.71 14.80 -0.32
CA GLU A 156 15.84 13.91 0.02
C GLU A 156 17.08 14.27 -0.80
N ILE A 157 18.26 13.89 -0.32
CA ILE A 157 19.48 13.97 -1.13
C ILE A 157 19.26 13.35 -2.53
N ASN A 158 19.78 13.98 -3.57
CA ASN A 158 19.65 13.54 -4.97
C ASN A 158 18.22 13.42 -5.54
N SER A 159 17.19 13.90 -4.85
CA SER A 159 15.82 13.93 -5.37
C SER A 159 15.51 15.22 -6.14
N ASP A 160 14.61 15.15 -7.12
CA ASP A 160 14.20 16.34 -7.87
C ASP A 160 13.25 17.21 -7.04
N VAL A 161 13.52 18.51 -7.02
CA VAL A 161 12.67 19.53 -6.43
C VAL A 161 12.29 20.57 -7.47
N THR A 162 11.00 20.89 -7.55
CA THR A 162 10.48 21.96 -8.42
C THR A 162 10.15 23.19 -7.60
N MET A 163 10.87 24.27 -7.88
CA MET A 163 10.67 25.60 -7.34
C MET A 163 9.82 26.45 -8.29
N THR A 164 8.90 27.23 -7.75
CA THR A 164 7.98 28.08 -8.51
C THR A 164 7.93 29.49 -7.93
N ILE A 165 8.02 30.49 -8.81
CA ILE A 165 7.77 31.90 -8.51
C ILE A 165 6.41 32.30 -9.06
N ALA A 166 5.54 32.80 -8.19
CA ALA A 166 4.32 33.46 -8.61
C ALA A 166 4.57 34.96 -8.78
N LEU A 167 4.00 35.54 -9.83
CA LEU A 167 4.13 36.97 -10.14
C LEU A 167 3.06 37.80 -9.43
N SER A 168 3.51 38.91 -8.83
CA SER A 168 2.63 39.94 -8.25
C SER A 168 1.93 40.77 -9.32
N ARG A 169 2.47 40.84 -10.55
CA ARG A 169 1.81 41.44 -11.72
C ARG A 169 2.26 40.82 -13.04
N GLN A 170 1.46 40.96 -14.08
CA GLN A 170 1.92 40.65 -15.44
C GLN A 170 2.78 41.79 -15.99
N PRO A 171 3.67 41.52 -16.98
CA PRO A 171 4.40 42.57 -17.68
C PRO A 171 3.43 43.54 -18.36
N GLU A 172 3.71 44.83 -18.29
CA GLU A 172 3.00 45.87 -19.03
C GLU A 172 3.26 45.76 -20.55
N ASP A 173 2.47 46.47 -21.36
CA ASP A 173 2.62 46.48 -22.82
C ASP A 173 4.03 46.95 -23.24
N GLY A 174 4.85 46.02 -23.74
CA GLY A 174 6.23 46.26 -24.16
C GLY A 174 7.28 46.03 -23.06
N GLU A 175 6.87 45.58 -21.88
CA GLU A 175 7.73 45.10 -20.81
C GLU A 175 7.93 43.58 -20.93
N THR A 176 9.13 43.09 -20.58
CA THR A 176 9.41 41.66 -20.45
C THR A 176 10.06 41.38 -19.12
N PHE A 177 9.73 40.24 -18.51
CA PHE A 177 10.41 39.74 -17.32
C PHE A 177 11.47 38.70 -17.70
N GLY A 178 12.68 38.89 -17.19
CA GLY A 178 13.72 37.88 -17.16
C GLY A 178 13.82 37.27 -15.76
N TYR A 179 14.17 36.00 -15.69
CA TYR A 179 14.38 35.24 -14.47
C TYR A 179 15.84 34.84 -14.39
N ARG A 180 16.40 34.91 -13.19
CA ARG A 180 17.73 34.39 -12.87
C ARG A 180 17.63 33.59 -11.59
N TRP A 181 18.26 32.43 -11.59
CA TRP A 181 18.27 31.55 -10.44
C TRP A 181 19.69 31.35 -9.93
N GLU A 182 19.85 31.30 -8.61
CA GLU A 182 21.12 31.07 -7.95
C GLU A 182 20.92 30.12 -6.77
N ASN A 183 21.78 29.11 -6.66
CA ASN A 183 21.98 28.37 -5.43
C ASN A 183 22.97 29.16 -4.57
N THR A 184 22.45 29.93 -3.62
CA THR A 184 23.27 30.85 -2.81
C THR A 184 24.17 30.13 -1.81
N THR A 185 23.78 28.93 -1.35
CA THR A 185 24.61 28.11 -0.48
C THR A 185 25.87 27.64 -1.20
N LEU A 186 25.75 27.21 -2.46
CA LEU A 186 26.88 26.77 -3.28
C LEU A 186 27.52 27.88 -4.12
N SER A 187 26.94 29.09 -4.11
CA SER A 187 27.34 30.21 -4.98
C SER A 187 27.34 29.84 -6.47
N GLU A 188 26.33 29.09 -6.90
CA GLU A 188 26.18 28.58 -8.26
C GLU A 188 25.03 29.28 -8.99
N ILE A 189 25.30 29.84 -10.17
CA ILE A 189 24.28 30.44 -11.04
C ILE A 189 23.66 29.34 -11.90
N ILE A 190 22.33 29.29 -11.92
CA ILE A 190 21.56 28.31 -12.66
C ILE A 190 20.91 28.99 -13.87
N GLU A 191 21.30 28.55 -15.06
CA GLU A 191 20.82 29.09 -16.33
C GLU A 191 19.38 28.61 -16.59
N ASN A 192 18.41 29.38 -16.08
CA ASN A 192 16.99 29.19 -16.35
C ASN A 192 16.31 30.57 -16.41
N ASN A 193 15.57 30.83 -17.49
CA ASN A 193 14.86 32.08 -17.71
C ASN A 193 13.33 31.87 -17.70
N ALA A 194 12.83 31.10 -16.72
CA ALA A 194 11.42 30.83 -16.48
C ALA A 194 11.07 31.01 -15.00
N ALA A 195 9.76 31.15 -14.73
CA ALA A 195 9.20 31.26 -13.38
C ALA A 195 9.24 29.94 -12.60
N THR A 196 9.59 28.82 -13.24
CA THR A 196 9.76 27.52 -12.62
C THR A 196 11.18 27.01 -12.83
N LEU A 197 11.74 26.38 -11.79
CA LEU A 197 13.05 25.74 -11.81
C LEU A 197 12.95 24.35 -11.18
N THR A 198 13.32 23.32 -11.94
CA THR A 198 13.51 21.97 -11.41
C THR A 198 15.01 21.70 -11.28
N VAL A 199 15.45 21.28 -10.09
CA VAL A 199 16.85 20.94 -9.79
C VAL A 199 16.90 19.65 -8.96
N THR A 200 18.02 18.95 -9.02
CA THR A 200 18.29 17.81 -8.16
C THR A 200 18.89 18.31 -6.83
N ALA A 201 18.37 17.83 -5.71
CA ALA A 201 18.85 18.18 -4.38
C ALA A 201 20.30 17.68 -4.17
N PRO A 202 21.12 18.37 -3.35
CA PRO A 202 22.50 17.99 -3.08
C PRO A 202 22.67 16.57 -2.52
N GLU A 203 23.85 15.99 -2.75
CA GLU A 203 24.26 14.69 -2.18
C GLU A 203 24.43 14.69 -0.63
N ALA A 204 24.31 15.86 0.01
CA ALA A 204 24.46 16.01 1.45
C ALA A 204 23.21 16.63 2.07
N ALA A 205 22.76 16.05 3.19
CA ALA A 205 21.67 16.60 3.98
C ALA A 205 22.06 17.95 4.61
N GLY A 206 21.07 18.83 4.78
CA GLY A 206 21.23 20.16 5.36
C GLY A 206 20.39 21.22 4.66
N ALA A 207 20.44 22.43 5.21
CA ALA A 207 19.75 23.57 4.63
C ALA A 207 20.48 24.09 3.38
N ILE A 208 19.74 24.23 2.28
CA ILE A 208 20.19 24.84 1.03
C ILE A 208 19.26 25.99 0.66
N THR A 209 19.83 27.16 0.34
CA THR A 209 19.06 28.36 0.03
C THR A 209 19.21 28.69 -1.45
N TYR A 210 18.06 28.77 -2.12
CA TYR A 210 17.95 29.25 -3.48
C TYR A 210 17.46 30.68 -3.51
N GLN A 211 17.90 31.41 -4.52
CA GLN A 211 17.48 32.77 -4.81
C GLN A 211 16.94 32.82 -6.23
N ALA A 212 15.77 33.41 -6.38
CA ALA A 212 15.23 33.82 -7.67
C ALA A 212 15.29 35.34 -7.77
N THR A 213 15.72 35.83 -8.93
CA THR A 213 15.75 37.25 -9.25
C THR A 213 14.91 37.47 -10.51
N ILE A 214 13.90 38.33 -10.41
CA ILE A 214 13.12 38.78 -11.56
C ILE A 214 13.60 40.17 -11.96
N ILE A 215 13.91 40.33 -13.24
CA ILE A 215 14.35 41.60 -13.84
C ILE A 215 13.34 42.02 -14.90
N SER A 216 12.69 43.15 -14.69
CA SER A 216 11.91 43.82 -15.73
C SER A 216 12.82 44.54 -16.72
N SER A 217 12.46 44.54 -18.00
CA SER A 217 13.10 45.37 -19.04
C SER A 217 13.00 46.88 -18.78
N LEU A 218 12.15 47.31 -17.84
CA LEU A 218 12.05 48.70 -17.37
C LEU A 218 13.07 49.04 -16.28
N GLY A 219 13.91 48.08 -15.88
CA GLY A 219 15.00 48.26 -14.92
C GLY A 219 14.62 47.99 -13.47
N GLN A 220 13.42 47.48 -13.20
CA GLN A 220 13.02 47.00 -11.89
C GLN A 220 13.59 45.59 -11.66
N GLU A 221 14.14 45.34 -10.48
CA GLU A 221 14.69 44.05 -10.08
C GLU A 221 14.16 43.69 -8.70
N GLU A 222 13.66 42.46 -8.54
CA GLU A 222 13.26 41.91 -7.25
C GLU A 222 13.89 40.54 -7.02
N ILE A 223 14.19 40.26 -5.75
CA ILE A 223 14.88 39.07 -5.29
C ILE A 223 14.01 38.38 -4.24
N ALA A 224 13.79 37.08 -4.40
CA ALA A 224 13.19 36.23 -3.37
C ALA A 224 14.13 35.06 -3.05
N GLN A 225 14.12 34.60 -1.79
CA GLN A 225 14.90 33.46 -1.33
C GLN A 225 14.00 32.39 -0.73
N LEU A 226 14.38 31.13 -0.93
CA LEU A 226 13.72 29.95 -0.37
C LEU A 226 14.78 28.97 0.13
N THR A 227 14.65 28.58 1.40
CA THR A 227 15.52 27.56 2.00
C THR A 227 14.80 26.21 1.98
N LEU A 228 15.43 25.21 1.38
CA LEU A 228 15.02 23.82 1.46
C LEU A 228 15.82 23.12 2.56
N ASN A 229 15.16 22.30 3.37
CA ASN A 229 15.86 21.41 4.29
C ASN A 229 16.00 20.05 3.62
N VAL A 230 17.19 19.78 3.06
CA VAL A 230 17.49 18.50 2.43
C VAL A 230 17.71 17.49 3.54
N ARG A 231 16.97 16.39 3.50
CA ARG A 231 17.11 15.32 4.50
C ARG A 231 17.96 14.17 3.94
N GLU A 232 18.56 13.38 4.84
CA GLU A 232 19.23 12.14 4.43
C GLU A 232 18.22 11.21 3.73
N GLN A 233 18.69 10.45 2.75
CA GLN A 233 17.86 9.44 2.10
C GLN A 233 17.52 8.37 3.15
N SER A 234 16.24 8.04 3.29
CA SER A 234 15.84 6.97 4.20
C SER A 234 16.33 5.64 3.64
N GLU A 235 17.18 4.95 4.39
CA GLU A 235 17.74 3.66 3.98
C GLU A 235 16.69 2.54 4.08
N PRO A 236 16.61 1.63 3.10
CA PRO A 236 15.84 0.39 3.19
C PRO A 236 16.22 -0.46 4.41
N ALA A 237 15.34 -1.39 4.77
CA ALA A 237 15.69 -2.43 5.74
C ALA A 237 16.82 -3.31 5.19
N SER A 238 17.74 -3.73 6.05
CA SER A 238 18.85 -4.58 5.64
C SER A 238 18.35 -5.96 5.23
N VAL A 239 18.88 -6.50 4.13
CA VAL A 239 18.69 -7.89 3.72
C VAL A 239 20.03 -8.61 3.69
N ASP A 240 20.01 -9.91 4.02
CA ASP A 240 21.11 -10.81 3.74
C ASP A 240 20.92 -11.42 2.34
N SER A 241 21.91 -12.17 1.84
CA SER A 241 21.72 -12.94 0.60
C SER A 241 22.40 -14.29 0.64
N VAL A 242 21.86 -15.20 -0.15
CA VAL A 242 22.37 -16.55 -0.40
C VAL A 242 22.42 -16.80 -1.89
N THR A 243 23.23 -17.76 -2.31
CA THR A 243 23.43 -18.07 -3.73
C THR A 243 23.28 -19.55 -4.00
N THR A 244 22.68 -19.89 -5.13
CA THR A 244 22.75 -21.22 -5.74
C THR A 244 23.77 -21.21 -6.88
N THR A 245 23.81 -22.25 -7.70
CA THR A 245 24.68 -22.27 -8.89
C THR A 245 24.42 -21.10 -9.84
N SER A 246 23.16 -20.73 -10.05
CA SER A 246 22.79 -19.71 -11.05
C SER A 246 22.10 -18.47 -10.51
N LYS A 247 21.59 -18.47 -9.27
CA LYS A 247 20.80 -17.37 -8.72
C LYS A 247 21.37 -16.80 -7.43
N GLN A 248 21.03 -15.54 -7.18
CA GLN A 248 21.14 -14.92 -5.87
C GLN A 248 19.74 -14.70 -5.30
N VAL A 249 19.56 -15.01 -4.03
CA VAL A 249 18.29 -14.81 -3.31
C VAL A 249 18.55 -13.90 -2.12
N PHE A 250 17.86 -12.77 -2.08
CA PHE A 250 17.87 -11.86 -0.93
C PHE A 250 16.92 -12.40 0.14
N ILE A 251 17.36 -12.41 1.39
CA ILE A 251 16.58 -12.95 2.50
C ILE A 251 16.44 -11.88 3.59
N PRO A 252 15.29 -11.81 4.28
CA PRO A 252 15.11 -10.85 5.37
C PRO A 252 16.17 -11.00 6.46
N SER A 253 16.67 -9.88 6.99
CA SER A 253 17.56 -9.91 8.16
C SER A 253 16.83 -10.51 9.35
N GLY A 254 17.28 -11.67 9.83
CA GLY A 254 16.59 -12.44 10.87
C GLY A 254 16.74 -13.95 10.69
N TYR A 255 17.03 -14.40 9.46
CA TYR A 255 17.43 -15.77 9.22
C TYR A 255 18.90 -16.02 9.62
N GLU A 256 19.14 -17.13 10.31
CA GLU A 256 20.48 -17.70 10.52
C GLU A 256 20.74 -18.83 9.51
N GLN A 257 22.02 -19.06 9.23
CA GLN A 257 22.51 -20.27 8.56
C GLN A 257 23.23 -21.15 9.59
N PRO A 258 22.77 -22.38 9.88
CA PRO A 258 23.48 -23.28 10.77
C PRO A 258 24.87 -23.64 10.23
N GLU A 259 25.76 -24.02 11.15
CA GLU A 259 27.10 -24.52 10.82
C GLU A 259 27.03 -25.80 9.98
N ALA A 260 26.11 -26.71 10.31
CA ALA A 260 25.80 -27.84 9.45
C ALA A 260 24.86 -27.39 8.33
N GLN A 261 25.27 -27.58 7.08
CA GLN A 261 24.46 -27.36 5.89
C GLN A 261 24.37 -28.65 5.07
N PRO A 262 23.25 -28.89 4.36
CA PRO A 262 23.12 -30.09 3.54
C PRO A 262 24.23 -30.21 2.49
N GLN A 263 24.70 -31.43 2.28
CA GLN A 263 25.77 -31.78 1.32
C GLN A 263 25.34 -32.95 0.44
N GLY A 264 26.02 -33.13 -0.70
CA GLY A 264 25.76 -34.23 -1.61
C GLY A 264 24.92 -33.74 -2.80
N ASP A 265 23.76 -34.35 -3.01
CA ASP A 265 22.90 -34.07 -4.17
C ASP A 265 21.97 -32.86 -3.94
N PHE A 266 22.53 -31.74 -3.47
CA PHE A 266 21.80 -30.53 -3.10
C PHE A 266 22.58 -29.29 -3.55
N ASP A 267 21.89 -28.35 -4.20
CA ASP A 267 22.41 -27.02 -4.53
C ASP A 267 21.50 -25.98 -3.87
N GLY A 268 21.94 -25.46 -2.72
CA GLY A 268 21.06 -24.65 -1.89
C GLY A 268 21.60 -24.41 -0.49
N VAL A 269 20.73 -23.87 0.36
CA VAL A 269 21.03 -23.54 1.76
C VAL A 269 19.79 -23.72 2.62
N MET A 270 19.97 -24.19 3.85
CA MET A 270 18.94 -24.17 4.90
C MET A 270 19.09 -22.93 5.79
N LEU A 271 17.95 -22.36 6.13
CA LEU A 271 17.78 -21.10 6.86
C LEU A 271 16.84 -21.33 8.04
N TYR A 272 17.09 -20.64 9.15
CA TYR A 272 16.25 -20.77 10.35
C TYR A 272 15.99 -19.41 10.99
N ALA A 273 14.83 -19.23 11.60
CA ALA A 273 14.50 -18.05 12.40
C ALA A 273 13.83 -18.46 13.72
N GLY A 274 13.87 -17.57 14.72
CA GLY A 274 13.39 -17.86 16.07
C GLY A 274 13.08 -16.61 16.89
N GLU A 275 12.99 -16.76 18.21
CA GLU A 275 12.56 -15.67 19.12
C GLU A 275 13.44 -14.41 19.06
N SER A 276 14.69 -14.53 18.60
CA SER A 276 15.60 -13.40 18.36
C SER A 276 15.64 -12.94 16.90
N SER A 277 14.60 -13.24 16.11
CA SER A 277 14.49 -12.89 14.69
C SER A 277 13.34 -11.89 14.41
N GLY A 278 12.82 -11.22 15.43
CA GLY A 278 11.67 -10.32 15.29
C GLY A 278 11.91 -9.08 14.39
N PRO A 279 10.82 -8.41 13.95
CA PRO A 279 10.82 -7.39 12.89
C PRO A 279 11.57 -6.08 13.19
N SER A 280 12.28 -5.96 14.31
CA SER A 280 12.92 -4.72 14.77
C SER A 280 14.42 -4.88 15.10
N ILE A 281 15.07 -5.96 14.66
CA ILE A 281 16.45 -6.23 15.03
C ILE A 281 17.38 -5.69 13.95
N SER A 282 17.90 -4.47 14.17
CA SER A 282 18.96 -3.88 13.36
C SER A 282 20.22 -4.76 13.35
N SER A 283 20.56 -5.29 12.16
CA SER A 283 21.88 -5.62 11.58
C SER A 283 23.01 -6.26 12.43
N VAL A 284 22.80 -6.62 13.68
CA VAL A 284 23.78 -7.41 14.43
C VAL A 284 23.61 -8.87 14.01
N ARG A 285 24.63 -9.44 13.33
CA ARG A 285 24.73 -10.88 13.03
C ARG A 285 24.08 -11.67 14.16
N ALA A 286 22.98 -12.36 13.86
CA ALA A 286 22.27 -13.14 14.85
C ALA A 286 23.28 -14.03 15.58
N ALA A 287 23.37 -13.89 16.91
CA ALA A 287 23.99 -14.94 17.72
C ALA A 287 23.26 -16.25 17.38
N ALA A 288 23.99 -17.38 17.38
CA ALA A 288 23.39 -18.68 17.08
C ALA A 288 22.07 -18.83 17.84
N LEU A 289 20.99 -19.12 17.12
CA LEU A 289 19.64 -19.15 17.67
C LEU A 289 19.60 -20.16 18.82
N THR A 290 18.96 -19.76 19.91
CA THR A 290 18.73 -20.66 21.06
C THR A 290 17.42 -21.43 20.94
N VAL A 291 16.51 -21.00 20.05
CA VAL A 291 15.23 -21.66 19.73
C VAL A 291 14.93 -21.39 18.26
N ARG A 292 14.59 -22.43 17.50
CA ARG A 292 14.12 -22.29 16.10
C ARG A 292 12.62 -22.47 16.04
N LYS A 293 11.95 -21.60 15.30
CA LYS A 293 10.50 -21.55 15.11
C LYS A 293 10.10 -21.60 13.65
N VAL A 294 10.94 -21.02 12.79
CA VAL A 294 10.83 -21.12 11.33
C VAL A 294 12.02 -21.92 10.82
N SER A 295 11.74 -22.88 9.95
CA SER A 295 12.75 -23.57 9.15
C SER A 295 12.47 -23.29 7.68
N ALA A 296 13.51 -23.08 6.90
CA ALA A 296 13.38 -22.68 5.51
C ALA A 296 14.55 -23.24 4.70
N PHE A 297 14.38 -23.30 3.38
CA PHE A 297 15.50 -23.58 2.49
C PHE A 297 15.29 -22.96 1.12
N VAL A 298 16.42 -22.68 0.47
CA VAL A 298 16.51 -22.32 -0.94
C VAL A 298 17.20 -23.47 -1.66
N ALA A 299 16.64 -23.94 -2.77
CA ALA A 299 17.23 -25.00 -3.56
C ALA A 299 17.07 -24.74 -5.06
N GLU A 300 18.14 -24.89 -5.83
CA GLU A 300 18.10 -24.94 -7.30
C GLU A 300 18.26 -26.39 -7.75
N ARG A 301 17.39 -26.85 -8.66
CA ARG A 301 17.43 -28.24 -9.16
C ARG A 301 16.95 -28.32 -10.61
N PRO A 302 17.36 -29.35 -11.38
CA PRO A 302 16.69 -29.68 -12.64
C PRO A 302 15.21 -29.96 -12.40
N VAL A 303 14.36 -29.72 -13.40
CA VAL A 303 12.91 -29.96 -13.30
C VAL A 303 12.59 -31.46 -13.11
N LEU A 304 13.44 -32.36 -13.59
CA LEU A 304 13.33 -33.83 -13.45
C LEU A 304 12.00 -34.46 -13.94
N ASN A 305 11.28 -33.75 -14.82
CA ASN A 305 9.91 -34.05 -15.30
C ASN A 305 8.77 -33.69 -14.30
N SER A 306 9.02 -32.82 -13.32
CA SER A 306 7.99 -32.32 -12.40
C SER A 306 7.02 -31.31 -13.04
N GLY A 307 7.18 -30.94 -14.31
CA GLY A 307 6.26 -30.01 -14.98
C GLY A 307 6.91 -29.26 -16.12
N SER A 308 6.14 -28.43 -16.82
CA SER A 308 6.62 -27.58 -17.92
C SER A 308 6.54 -26.09 -17.62
N ASN A 309 6.03 -25.71 -16.45
CA ASN A 309 5.94 -24.34 -15.95
C ASN A 309 5.95 -24.36 -14.41
N ALA A 310 5.99 -23.17 -13.79
CA ALA A 310 6.09 -23.05 -12.34
C ALA A 310 4.90 -23.69 -11.60
N GLN A 311 3.67 -23.48 -12.08
CA GLN A 311 2.45 -24.02 -11.47
C GLN A 311 2.44 -25.56 -11.48
N ALA A 312 2.76 -26.18 -12.62
CA ALA A 312 2.80 -27.63 -12.75
C ALA A 312 3.88 -28.25 -11.83
N VAL A 313 5.02 -27.57 -11.69
CA VAL A 313 6.08 -28.01 -10.75
C VAL A 313 5.63 -27.87 -9.30
N LEU A 314 5.02 -26.74 -8.92
CA LEU A 314 4.48 -26.53 -7.58
C LEU A 314 3.44 -27.60 -7.23
N ALA A 315 2.50 -27.89 -8.14
CA ALA A 315 1.49 -28.94 -7.95
C ALA A 315 2.15 -30.32 -7.77
N ASN A 316 3.18 -30.65 -8.54
CA ASN A 316 3.92 -31.90 -8.37
C ASN A 316 4.70 -31.97 -7.05
N PHE A 317 5.26 -30.85 -6.56
CA PHE A 317 5.89 -30.80 -5.24
C PHE A 317 4.87 -31.01 -4.12
N ALA A 318 3.72 -30.32 -4.18
CA ALA A 318 2.62 -30.53 -3.24
C ALA A 318 2.14 -32.00 -3.24
N ASN A 319 1.95 -32.59 -4.43
CA ASN A 319 1.59 -34.01 -4.56
C ASN A 319 2.67 -34.96 -4.01
N THR A 320 3.95 -34.62 -4.17
CA THR A 320 5.05 -35.43 -3.63
C THR A 320 5.02 -35.45 -2.10
N VAL A 321 4.80 -34.28 -1.47
CA VAL A 321 4.66 -34.18 -0.02
C VAL A 321 3.39 -34.90 0.46
N ALA A 322 2.26 -34.72 -0.22
CA ALA A 322 0.98 -35.35 0.13
C ALA A 322 0.96 -36.88 -0.02
N GLN A 323 1.86 -37.44 -0.84
CA GLN A 323 2.02 -38.90 -1.02
C GLN A 323 2.98 -39.52 -0.01
N ASP A 324 3.75 -38.70 0.73
CA ASP A 324 4.56 -39.19 1.83
C ASP A 324 3.65 -39.68 2.96
N THR A 325 3.99 -40.82 3.57
CA THR A 325 3.12 -41.43 4.59
C THR A 325 3.11 -40.68 5.91
N ASP A 326 4.10 -39.82 6.14
CA ASP A 326 4.24 -39.08 7.40
C ASP A 326 3.47 -37.75 7.39
N TYR A 327 3.03 -37.29 6.21
CA TYR A 327 2.43 -35.97 6.02
C TYR A 327 1.07 -36.02 5.32
N ALA A 328 0.15 -35.19 5.80
CA ALA A 328 -1.02 -34.76 5.04
C ALA A 328 -0.81 -33.28 4.65
N LEU A 329 -1.18 -32.94 3.41
CA LEU A 329 -1.03 -31.59 2.89
C LEU A 329 -2.36 -31.10 2.33
N GLN A 330 -2.77 -29.90 2.71
CA GLN A 330 -3.98 -29.27 2.20
C GLN A 330 -3.67 -27.86 1.70
N ASN A 331 -4.23 -27.49 0.55
CA ASN A 331 -3.96 -26.19 -0.09
C ASN A 331 -4.80 -25.09 0.58
N ILE A 332 -4.12 -24.07 1.13
CA ILE A 332 -4.75 -22.84 1.64
C ILE A 332 -4.77 -21.75 0.56
N SER A 333 -3.72 -21.67 -0.27
CA SER A 333 -3.72 -20.75 -1.41
C SER A 333 -2.61 -21.07 -2.40
N THR A 334 -2.91 -20.96 -3.69
CA THR A 334 -1.94 -20.99 -4.78
C THR A 334 -2.16 -19.82 -5.73
N SER A 335 -1.10 -19.16 -6.17
CA SER A 335 -1.15 -17.99 -7.06
C SER A 335 0.07 -17.95 -7.97
N GLN A 336 0.10 -17.00 -8.91
CA GLN A 336 1.23 -16.82 -9.83
C GLN A 336 1.63 -15.36 -10.00
N LEU A 337 2.91 -15.13 -10.33
CA LEU A 337 3.48 -13.84 -10.70
C LEU A 337 4.24 -13.96 -12.03
N GLU A 338 4.68 -12.83 -12.57
CA GLU A 338 5.55 -12.77 -13.77
C GLU A 338 5.00 -13.60 -14.94
N ALA A 339 3.72 -13.40 -15.27
CA ALA A 339 3.00 -14.12 -16.32
C ALA A 339 3.11 -15.67 -16.22
N GLY A 340 3.20 -16.20 -14.98
CA GLY A 340 3.27 -17.64 -14.72
C GLY A 340 4.69 -18.20 -14.56
N ALA A 341 5.73 -17.37 -14.64
CA ALA A 341 7.11 -17.80 -14.40
C ALA A 341 7.38 -18.13 -12.92
N ILE A 342 6.58 -17.55 -12.01
CA ILE A 342 6.67 -17.78 -10.56
C ILE A 342 5.31 -18.30 -10.08
N ALA A 343 5.31 -19.43 -9.37
CA ALA A 343 4.15 -19.97 -8.68
C ALA A 343 4.39 -19.96 -7.18
N LEU A 344 3.40 -19.53 -6.41
CA LEU A 344 3.42 -19.43 -4.96
C LEU A 344 2.35 -20.33 -4.39
N GLY A 345 2.66 -21.07 -3.34
CA GLY A 345 1.73 -21.93 -2.64
C GLY A 345 1.89 -21.82 -1.13
N SER A 346 0.76 -21.74 -0.43
CA SER A 346 0.65 -21.84 1.02
C SER A 346 -0.24 -23.03 1.37
N TYR A 347 0.24 -23.89 2.26
CA TYR A 347 -0.38 -25.16 2.57
C TYR A 347 -0.42 -25.38 4.07
N GLN A 348 -1.47 -26.04 4.55
CA GLN A 348 -1.46 -26.66 5.87
C GLN A 348 -0.81 -28.04 5.73
N LEU A 349 0.28 -28.24 6.46
CA LEU A 349 1.01 -29.50 6.56
C LEU A 349 0.74 -30.11 7.94
N VAL A 350 0.17 -31.31 7.96
CA VAL A 350 -0.10 -32.06 9.19
C VAL A 350 0.77 -33.29 9.23
N SER A 351 1.64 -33.42 10.24
CA SER A 351 2.42 -34.63 10.47
C SER A 351 1.67 -35.65 11.32
N GLY A 352 1.91 -36.94 11.08
CA GLY A 352 1.30 -38.03 11.86
C GLY A 352 1.77 -38.12 13.32
N THR A 353 2.90 -37.48 13.64
CA THR A 353 3.49 -37.41 14.98
C THR A 353 4.14 -36.05 15.22
N GLU A 354 4.26 -35.63 16.48
CA GLU A 354 5.02 -34.42 16.84
C GLU A 354 6.46 -34.51 16.31
N GLN A 355 6.82 -33.59 15.41
CA GLN A 355 8.17 -33.45 14.84
C GLN A 355 8.63 -32.02 15.01
N THR A 356 9.93 -31.79 15.19
CA THR A 356 10.46 -30.42 15.29
C THR A 356 10.47 -29.71 13.92
N PRO A 357 10.48 -28.36 13.87
CA PRO A 357 10.61 -27.64 12.60
C PRO A 357 11.84 -28.08 11.80
N THR A 358 12.98 -28.33 12.48
CA THR A 358 14.19 -28.82 11.82
C THR A 358 14.01 -30.21 11.21
N ASP A 359 13.35 -31.14 11.90
CA ASP A 359 13.14 -32.50 11.40
C ASP A 359 12.22 -32.50 10.16
N VAL A 360 11.12 -31.74 10.21
CA VAL A 360 10.21 -31.63 9.05
C VAL A 360 10.92 -30.96 7.87
N ALA A 361 11.70 -29.90 8.10
CA ALA A 361 12.46 -29.25 7.03
C ALA A 361 13.53 -30.17 6.42
N ASN A 362 14.18 -31.02 7.23
CA ASN A 362 15.11 -32.02 6.75
C ASN A 362 14.44 -33.04 5.82
N ASP A 363 13.24 -33.51 6.18
CA ASP A 363 12.46 -34.43 5.33
C ASP A 363 12.05 -33.74 4.02
N LEU A 364 11.56 -32.50 4.08
CA LEU A 364 11.18 -31.71 2.90
C LEU A 364 12.37 -31.44 1.98
N VAL A 365 13.57 -31.13 2.52
CA VAL A 365 14.79 -30.99 1.71
C VAL A 365 15.13 -32.29 0.99
N GLN A 366 14.93 -33.44 1.62
CA GLN A 366 15.17 -34.73 0.95
C GLN A 366 14.11 -35.07 -0.11
N LEU A 367 12.85 -34.71 0.13
CA LEU A 367 11.76 -34.94 -0.82
C LEU A 367 11.86 -33.99 -2.04
N LEU A 368 12.18 -32.73 -1.81
CA LEU A 368 12.02 -31.65 -2.78
C LEU A 368 13.34 -31.03 -3.26
N GLY A 369 14.45 -31.24 -2.57
CA GLY A 369 15.72 -30.57 -2.85
C GLY A 369 16.71 -31.37 -3.70
N VAL A 370 16.44 -32.66 -3.98
CA VAL A 370 17.40 -33.52 -4.67
C VAL A 370 17.57 -33.17 -6.16
N ASN A 371 18.81 -33.15 -6.64
CA ASN A 371 19.14 -32.82 -8.03
C ASN A 371 18.94 -33.97 -9.03
N LYS A 372 18.74 -35.19 -8.55
CA LYS A 372 18.34 -36.34 -9.39
C LYS A 372 17.43 -37.30 -8.64
N ILE A 373 16.68 -38.11 -9.39
CA ILE A 373 15.87 -39.20 -8.84
C ILE A 373 16.76 -40.17 -8.07
N GLY A 374 16.45 -40.39 -6.79
CA GLY A 374 17.25 -41.21 -5.88
C GLY A 374 18.55 -40.54 -5.40
N GLY A 375 18.64 -39.21 -5.53
CA GLY A 375 19.67 -38.39 -4.90
C GLY A 375 19.76 -38.62 -3.40
N VAL A 376 20.94 -38.39 -2.84
CA VAL A 376 21.17 -38.53 -1.39
C VAL A 376 21.74 -37.22 -0.88
N ILE A 377 21.07 -36.66 0.11
CA ILE A 377 21.51 -35.50 0.86
C ILE A 377 22.04 -35.99 2.20
N THR A 378 23.16 -35.42 2.63
CA THR A 378 23.86 -35.77 3.87
C THR A 378 24.19 -34.51 4.65
N ASN A 379 24.70 -34.65 5.87
CA ASN A 379 25.07 -33.51 6.73
C ASN A 379 23.90 -32.54 7.00
N LEU A 380 22.69 -33.09 7.12
CA LEU A 380 21.50 -32.32 7.48
C LEU A 380 21.67 -31.69 8.88
N PRO A 381 21.16 -30.46 9.10
CA PRO A 381 21.12 -29.84 10.42
C PRO A 381 20.44 -30.74 11.46
N VAL A 382 20.92 -30.69 12.70
CA VAL A 382 20.28 -31.38 13.84
C VAL A 382 19.38 -30.40 14.57
N ALA A 383 18.20 -30.85 14.98
CA ALA A 383 17.29 -30.07 15.81
C ALA A 383 17.96 -29.67 17.13
N LEU A 384 17.68 -28.46 17.61
CA LEU A 384 18.12 -27.99 18.91
C LEU A 384 17.28 -28.65 20.02
N ASP A 385 17.88 -28.89 21.18
CA ASP A 385 17.17 -29.46 22.36
C ASP A 385 15.97 -28.61 22.82
N SER A 386 15.92 -27.34 22.40
CA SER A 386 14.87 -26.36 22.71
C SER A 386 13.75 -26.30 21.67
N GLU A 387 13.90 -26.97 20.53
CA GLU A 387 12.83 -27.06 19.53
C GLU A 387 11.70 -27.93 20.06
N ILE A 388 10.48 -27.44 19.92
CA ILE A 388 9.27 -28.15 20.33
C ILE A 388 8.68 -28.80 19.08
N GLY A 389 8.41 -30.10 19.19
CA GLY A 389 7.74 -30.83 18.12
C GLY A 389 6.25 -30.56 18.11
N GLU A 390 5.69 -30.41 16.92
CA GLU A 390 4.28 -30.07 16.68
C GLU A 390 3.74 -30.94 15.55
N THR A 391 2.42 -30.97 15.39
CA THR A 391 1.79 -31.71 14.28
C THR A 391 1.29 -30.81 13.15
N ASN A 392 1.02 -29.52 13.42
CA ASN A 392 0.41 -28.62 12.45
C ASN A 392 1.37 -27.50 12.08
N TYR A 393 1.65 -27.38 10.79
CA TYR A 393 2.58 -26.41 10.22
C TYR A 393 1.96 -25.68 9.04
N ARG A 394 2.30 -24.40 8.86
CA ARG A 394 2.12 -23.70 7.59
C ARG A 394 3.37 -23.89 6.74
N LEU A 395 3.22 -24.52 5.58
CA LEU A 395 4.27 -24.71 4.58
C LEU A 395 4.04 -23.72 3.42
N ASN A 396 5.00 -22.85 3.15
CA ASN A 396 4.99 -22.01 1.95
C ASN A 396 6.06 -22.50 0.98
N MET A 397 5.69 -22.65 -0.29
CA MET A 397 6.57 -23.06 -1.38
C MET A 397 6.43 -22.07 -2.53
N THR A 398 7.56 -21.54 -2.98
CA THR A 398 7.62 -20.69 -4.17
C THR A 398 8.55 -21.31 -5.19
N VAL A 399 8.02 -21.54 -6.38
CA VAL A 399 8.72 -22.15 -7.50
C VAL A 399 8.94 -21.08 -8.56
N VAL A 400 10.19 -20.88 -8.95
CA VAL A 400 10.56 -20.08 -10.12
C VAL A 400 11.06 -21.01 -11.20
N PHE A 401 10.37 -20.97 -12.34
CA PHE A 401 10.72 -21.79 -13.49
C PHE A 401 11.77 -21.09 -14.35
N LEU A 402 12.91 -21.75 -14.53
CA LEU A 402 14.05 -21.20 -15.25
C LEU A 402 14.13 -21.85 -16.63
N GLU A 403 13.56 -21.19 -17.63
CA GLU A 403 13.60 -21.63 -19.02
C GLU A 403 15.01 -21.48 -19.62
N ASN A 404 15.48 -22.52 -20.32
CA ASN A 404 16.70 -22.47 -21.13
C ASN A 404 17.92 -21.91 -20.37
N ASP A 405 18.21 -22.42 -19.17
CA ASP A 405 19.40 -22.02 -18.41
C ASP A 405 20.64 -22.14 -19.31
N PRO A 406 21.30 -21.02 -19.67
CA PRO A 406 22.42 -21.03 -20.62
C PRO A 406 23.65 -21.77 -20.09
N ILE A 407 23.65 -22.15 -18.80
CA ILE A 407 24.74 -22.87 -18.12
C ILE A 407 24.52 -24.40 -18.17
N ALA A 408 23.29 -24.88 -18.34
CA ALA A 408 22.97 -26.31 -18.34
C ALA A 408 22.62 -26.81 -19.76
N GLU A 409 23.46 -27.69 -20.32
CA GLU A 409 23.15 -28.40 -21.57
C GLU A 409 21.86 -29.25 -21.41
N ASP A 410 20.89 -29.09 -22.32
CA ASP A 410 19.72 -29.96 -22.56
C ASP A 410 18.62 -30.16 -21.46
N ASP A 411 18.47 -29.31 -20.43
CA ASP A 411 17.29 -29.35 -19.50
C ASP A 411 16.88 -27.96 -18.90
N ASN A 412 15.62 -27.81 -18.45
CA ASN A 412 15.11 -26.67 -17.67
C ASN A 412 15.39 -26.85 -16.17
N LYS A 413 15.46 -25.75 -15.41
CA LYS A 413 15.66 -25.77 -13.95
C LYS A 413 14.51 -25.11 -13.19
N VAL A 414 14.48 -25.34 -11.88
CA VAL A 414 13.67 -24.57 -10.95
C VAL A 414 14.50 -24.07 -9.78
N LEU A 415 14.18 -22.87 -9.32
CA LEU A 415 14.55 -22.39 -7.99
C LEU A 415 13.33 -22.57 -7.07
N LEU A 416 13.55 -23.20 -5.93
CA LEU A 416 12.54 -23.51 -4.92
C LEU A 416 12.89 -22.76 -3.63
N LEU A 417 11.95 -21.96 -3.14
CA LEU A 417 12.01 -21.26 -1.86
C LEU A 417 10.95 -21.87 -0.94
N VAL A 418 11.37 -22.40 0.20
CA VAL A 418 10.47 -23.04 1.16
C VAL A 418 10.61 -22.38 2.52
N SER A 419 9.47 -22.15 3.18
CA SER A 419 9.42 -21.86 4.61
C SER A 419 8.39 -22.73 5.30
N LEU A 420 8.67 -23.07 6.55
CA LEU A 420 7.87 -23.90 7.42
C LEU A 420 7.85 -23.28 8.81
N VAL A 421 6.66 -23.08 9.35
CA VAL A 421 6.43 -22.53 10.69
C VAL A 421 5.28 -23.28 11.34
N ASN A 422 5.27 -23.41 12.68
CA ASN A 422 4.08 -23.90 13.37
C ASN A 422 2.88 -23.01 13.00
N GLU A 423 1.74 -23.63 12.71
CA GLU A 423 0.48 -22.96 12.35
C GLU A 423 0.11 -21.82 13.32
N THR A 424 0.34 -22.00 14.62
CA THR A 424 0.00 -20.98 15.64
C THR A 424 0.99 -19.81 15.71
N GLU A 425 2.13 -19.90 15.01
CA GLU A 425 3.22 -18.91 15.05
C GLU A 425 3.33 -18.13 13.73
N VAL A 426 2.40 -18.33 12.78
CA VAL A 426 2.43 -17.70 11.46
C VAL A 426 2.43 -16.17 11.56
N GLU A 427 1.57 -15.56 12.39
CA GLU A 427 1.54 -14.10 12.64
C GLU A 427 2.94 -13.59 13.04
N SER A 428 3.51 -14.19 14.09
CA SER A 428 4.78 -13.78 14.70
C SER A 428 5.94 -13.69 13.70
N PHE A 429 5.89 -14.49 12.62
CA PHE A 429 6.97 -14.62 11.65
C PHE A 429 6.58 -14.27 10.22
N GLU A 430 5.39 -13.73 9.97
CA GLU A 430 4.87 -13.48 8.63
C GLU A 430 5.79 -12.60 7.78
N GLY A 431 6.47 -11.63 8.41
CA GLY A 431 7.39 -10.72 7.74
C GLY A 431 8.60 -11.45 7.14
N LEU A 432 9.15 -12.41 7.87
CA LEU A 432 10.26 -13.27 7.42
C LEU A 432 9.79 -14.31 6.40
N ILE A 433 8.61 -14.88 6.60
CA ILE A 433 8.02 -15.90 5.73
C ILE A 433 7.72 -15.30 4.35
N SER A 434 6.94 -14.22 4.32
CA SER A 434 6.61 -13.51 3.07
C SER A 434 7.86 -12.92 2.41
N GLY A 435 8.76 -12.30 3.18
CA GLY A 435 9.99 -11.73 2.65
C GLY A 435 10.96 -12.74 2.03
N LEU A 436 10.84 -14.03 2.39
CA LEU A 436 11.58 -15.10 1.74
C LEU A 436 10.81 -15.71 0.56
N THR A 437 9.49 -15.85 0.67
CA THR A 437 8.69 -16.70 -0.23
C THR A 437 7.77 -15.94 -1.18
N ASP A 438 7.73 -14.61 -1.20
CA ASP A 438 6.81 -13.88 -2.09
C ASP A 438 7.29 -13.73 -3.55
N GLY A 439 8.48 -14.26 -3.87
CA GLY A 439 9.02 -14.33 -5.24
C GLY A 439 9.68 -13.05 -5.75
N THR A 440 9.73 -11.97 -4.96
CA THR A 440 10.27 -10.67 -5.40
C THR A 440 11.76 -10.49 -5.14
N ASN A 441 12.37 -11.45 -4.45
CA ASN A 441 13.70 -11.39 -3.85
C ASN A 441 14.77 -12.17 -4.63
N ILE A 442 14.54 -12.46 -5.91
CA ILE A 442 15.36 -13.35 -6.72
C ILE A 442 16.06 -12.57 -7.82
N ALA A 443 17.38 -12.68 -7.89
CA ALA A 443 18.22 -11.93 -8.81
C ALA A 443 19.14 -12.83 -9.62
N GLU A 444 19.50 -12.35 -10.81
CA GLU A 444 20.67 -12.85 -11.52
C GLU A 444 21.95 -12.39 -10.80
N PRO A 445 23.05 -13.17 -10.85
CA PRO A 445 24.32 -12.78 -10.22
C PRO A 445 24.93 -11.46 -10.74
N THR A 446 24.45 -10.94 -11.87
CA THR A 446 24.89 -9.67 -12.49
C THR A 446 23.95 -8.50 -12.21
N ASP A 447 22.80 -8.76 -11.60
CA ASP A 447 21.85 -7.71 -11.25
C ASP A 447 22.43 -6.80 -10.16
N THR A 448 21.98 -5.55 -10.18
CA THR A 448 22.32 -4.57 -9.14
C THR A 448 21.06 -4.15 -8.41
N THR A 449 21.20 -3.84 -7.12
CA THR A 449 20.12 -3.24 -6.34
C THR A 449 20.14 -1.73 -6.49
N THR A 450 18.96 -1.12 -6.58
CA THR A 450 18.77 0.33 -6.53
C THR A 450 17.74 0.65 -5.47
N VAL A 451 17.94 1.75 -4.75
CA VAL A 451 16.97 2.22 -3.75
C VAL A 451 15.79 2.90 -4.45
N GLY A 452 14.59 2.43 -4.15
CA GLY A 452 13.32 3.05 -4.49
C GLY A 452 12.72 3.74 -3.27
N ALA A 453 12.00 4.83 -3.52
CA ALA A 453 11.24 5.53 -2.50
C ALA A 453 9.88 5.95 -3.07
N SER A 454 8.84 5.92 -2.24
CA SER A 454 7.51 6.41 -2.58
C SER A 454 6.90 7.12 -1.39
N THR A 455 6.37 8.32 -1.64
CA THR A 455 5.66 9.11 -0.64
C THR A 455 4.18 9.14 -1.00
N PHE A 456 3.34 8.81 -0.04
CA PHE A 456 1.89 8.88 -0.14
C PHE A 456 1.34 9.80 0.95
N THR A 457 0.08 10.19 0.80
CA THR A 457 -0.66 10.93 1.83
C THR A 457 -1.90 10.14 2.19
N GLY A 458 -2.14 9.95 3.48
CA GLY A 458 -3.35 9.32 3.98
C GLY A 458 -4.57 10.13 3.56
N SER A 459 -5.65 9.44 3.23
CA SER A 459 -6.89 10.02 2.71
C SER A 459 -8.04 9.74 3.67
N SER A 460 -8.93 10.70 3.87
CA SER A 460 -10.21 10.46 4.57
C SER A 460 -11.15 9.55 3.80
N VAL A 461 -10.92 9.38 2.49
CA VAL A 461 -11.66 8.45 1.65
C VAL A 461 -10.98 7.09 1.75
N GLN A 462 -11.60 6.19 2.51
CA GLN A 462 -11.21 4.78 2.53
C GLN A 462 -11.23 4.22 1.11
N SER A 463 -10.20 3.46 0.75
CA SER A 463 -10.19 2.76 -0.53
C SER A 463 -11.34 1.75 -0.55
N LYS A 464 -12.11 1.73 -1.63
CA LYS A 464 -13.30 0.87 -1.72
C LYS A 464 -12.93 -0.47 -2.34
N ALA A 465 -13.46 -1.54 -1.77
CA ALA A 465 -13.35 -2.88 -2.35
C ALA A 465 -14.73 -3.54 -2.37
N ASP A 466 -15.10 -4.12 -3.50
CA ASP A 466 -16.34 -4.86 -3.68
C ASP A 466 -16.05 -6.33 -3.92
N PHE A 467 -16.82 -7.19 -3.26
CA PHE A 467 -16.73 -8.64 -3.42
C PHE A 467 -18.03 -9.19 -3.99
N LEU A 468 -17.91 -10.07 -4.97
CA LEU A 468 -19.00 -10.92 -5.44
C LEU A 468 -18.69 -12.38 -5.12
N PHE A 469 -19.40 -12.95 -4.16
CA PHE A 469 -19.36 -14.38 -3.88
C PHE A 469 -20.32 -15.12 -4.81
N VAL A 470 -19.80 -16.12 -5.50
CA VAL A 470 -20.52 -16.96 -6.46
C VAL A 470 -20.51 -18.37 -5.90
N ILE A 471 -21.64 -18.77 -5.34
CA ILE A 471 -21.74 -19.94 -4.49
C ILE A 471 -22.51 -21.03 -5.22
N ASP A 472 -21.85 -22.15 -5.40
CA ASP A 472 -22.51 -23.39 -5.81
C ASP A 472 -23.60 -23.77 -4.81
N ASN A 473 -24.80 -23.98 -5.34
CA ASN A 473 -25.99 -24.34 -4.56
C ASN A 473 -26.43 -25.79 -4.79
N SER A 474 -25.53 -26.65 -5.24
CA SER A 474 -25.73 -28.09 -5.38
C SER A 474 -25.97 -28.77 -4.02
N GLY A 475 -26.41 -30.04 -4.06
CA GLY A 475 -26.76 -30.81 -2.87
C GLY A 475 -25.60 -31.19 -1.96
N SER A 476 -24.36 -31.13 -2.44
CA SER A 476 -23.16 -31.48 -1.68
C SER A 476 -22.59 -30.30 -0.88
N MET A 477 -22.87 -29.07 -1.30
CA MET A 477 -22.29 -27.82 -0.80
C MET A 477 -22.65 -27.40 0.64
N PHE A 478 -23.36 -28.23 1.41
CA PHE A 478 -23.84 -27.84 2.74
C PHE A 478 -22.69 -27.56 3.71
N ASP A 479 -21.69 -28.45 3.77
CA ASP A 479 -20.59 -28.33 4.73
C ASP A 479 -19.66 -27.16 4.34
N GLU A 480 -19.46 -26.93 3.04
CA GLU A 480 -18.65 -25.86 2.46
C GLU A 480 -19.29 -24.48 2.66
N GLN A 481 -20.60 -24.34 2.39
CA GLN A 481 -21.33 -23.10 2.68
C GLN A 481 -21.29 -22.77 4.18
N GLN A 482 -21.40 -23.78 5.05
CA GLN A 482 -21.26 -23.60 6.49
C GLN A 482 -19.83 -23.21 6.88
N ALA A 483 -18.81 -23.75 6.22
CA ALA A 483 -17.41 -23.40 6.44
C ALA A 483 -17.12 -21.94 6.06
N VAL A 484 -17.59 -21.47 4.91
CA VAL A 484 -17.50 -20.03 4.52
C VAL A 484 -18.22 -19.15 5.54
N ALA A 485 -19.44 -19.52 5.94
CA ALA A 485 -20.19 -18.75 6.93
C ALA A 485 -19.49 -18.69 8.31
N ASN A 486 -18.74 -19.73 8.68
CA ASN A 486 -17.94 -19.72 9.92
C ASN A 486 -16.69 -18.84 9.76
N ALA A 487 -15.97 -18.97 8.64
CA ALA A 487 -14.78 -18.19 8.34
C ALA A 487 -15.06 -16.71 8.01
N ALA A 488 -16.33 -16.34 7.78
CA ALA A 488 -16.74 -14.97 7.52
C ALA A 488 -16.35 -14.02 8.67
N ASP A 489 -16.31 -14.50 9.93
CA ASP A 489 -15.85 -13.69 11.06
C ASP A 489 -14.39 -13.23 10.88
N ASP A 490 -13.51 -14.15 10.49
CA ASP A 490 -12.09 -13.86 10.30
C ASP A 490 -11.86 -13.03 9.03
N PHE A 491 -12.57 -13.36 7.94
CA PHE A 491 -12.58 -12.59 6.70
C PHE A 491 -12.91 -11.11 6.94
N GLU A 492 -14.01 -10.85 7.65
CA GLU A 492 -14.45 -9.49 7.91
C GLU A 492 -13.59 -8.81 8.97
N ALA A 493 -13.11 -9.52 10.00
CA ALA A 493 -12.17 -8.96 10.97
C ALA A 493 -10.90 -8.45 10.28
N ARG A 494 -10.35 -9.21 9.34
CA ARG A 494 -9.20 -8.79 8.53
C ARG A 494 -9.52 -7.56 7.68
N ILE A 495 -10.67 -7.55 7.05
CA ILE A 495 -11.17 -6.48 6.19
C ILE A 495 -11.43 -5.19 6.97
N ASN A 496 -12.15 -5.25 8.07
CA ASN A 496 -12.47 -4.12 8.93
C ASN A 496 -11.19 -3.52 9.54
N ASN A 497 -10.18 -4.34 9.80
CA ASN A 497 -8.87 -3.86 10.24
C ASN A 497 -8.03 -3.22 9.12
N SER A 498 -8.33 -3.46 7.83
CA SER A 498 -7.52 -2.96 6.70
C SER A 498 -7.79 -1.52 6.28
N GLY A 499 -8.74 -0.82 6.92
CA GLY A 499 -9.10 0.57 6.58
C GLY A 499 -9.86 0.72 5.26
N LEU A 500 -10.35 -0.38 4.68
CA LEU A 500 -11.08 -0.40 3.42
C LEU A 500 -12.60 -0.27 3.63
N ASP A 501 -13.29 0.43 2.74
CA ASP A 501 -14.76 0.46 2.70
C ASP A 501 -15.25 -0.69 1.83
N ILE A 502 -15.79 -1.75 2.45
CA ILE A 502 -16.09 -3.00 1.77
C ILE A 502 -17.59 -3.24 1.62
N ARG A 503 -18.00 -3.82 0.47
CA ARG A 503 -19.35 -4.32 0.23
C ARG A 503 -19.31 -5.70 -0.42
N ILE A 504 -20.16 -6.60 0.04
CA ILE A 504 -20.18 -8.00 -0.36
C ILE A 504 -21.56 -8.35 -0.91
N GLY A 505 -21.62 -8.82 -2.14
CA GLY A 505 -22.82 -9.39 -2.75
C GLY A 505 -22.66 -10.89 -2.95
N THR A 506 -23.76 -11.64 -2.86
CA THR A 506 -23.74 -13.10 -3.05
C THR A 506 -24.75 -13.52 -4.12
N ILE A 507 -24.31 -14.34 -5.07
CA ILE A 507 -25.16 -15.00 -6.06
C ILE A 507 -24.94 -16.52 -6.03
N ASN A 508 -25.88 -17.28 -6.59
CA ASN A 508 -25.66 -18.70 -6.86
C ASN A 508 -25.43 -19.03 -8.34
N THR A 509 -25.05 -20.28 -8.57
CA THR A 509 -24.84 -20.93 -9.87
C THR A 509 -26.14 -21.40 -10.55
N GLY A 510 -27.30 -21.19 -9.92
CA GLY A 510 -28.62 -21.58 -10.40
C GLY A 510 -29.04 -20.99 -11.75
N SER A 511 -30.19 -21.44 -12.28
CA SER A 511 -30.70 -21.00 -13.60
C SER A 511 -31.14 -19.54 -13.64
N TYR A 512 -31.45 -18.96 -12.47
CA TYR A 512 -31.77 -17.56 -12.31
C TYR A 512 -30.65 -16.92 -11.51
N ILE A 513 -30.05 -15.87 -12.06
CA ILE A 513 -28.99 -15.12 -11.39
C ILE A 513 -29.68 -14.04 -10.57
N LEU A 514 -29.70 -14.24 -9.25
CA LEU A 514 -30.29 -13.31 -8.29
C LEU A 514 -29.26 -13.06 -7.20
N LEU A 515 -29.21 -11.82 -6.73
CA LEU A 515 -28.49 -11.50 -5.52
C LEU A 515 -29.29 -11.96 -4.30
N ALA A 516 -28.60 -12.52 -3.31
CA ALA A 516 -29.16 -12.64 -1.99
C ALA A 516 -29.27 -11.27 -1.32
N ASP A 517 -30.26 -11.17 -0.44
CA ASP A 517 -30.64 -9.98 0.31
C ASP A 517 -31.55 -10.45 1.44
N THR A 518 -30.97 -11.15 2.43
CA THR A 518 -31.75 -11.76 3.51
C THR A 518 -32.50 -10.69 4.33
N ASN A 519 -31.91 -9.49 4.49
CA ASN A 519 -32.53 -8.41 5.26
C ASN A 519 -33.48 -7.52 4.44
N GLN A 520 -33.45 -7.59 3.10
CA GLN A 520 -34.24 -6.76 2.18
C GLN A 520 -33.92 -5.25 2.31
N ASP A 521 -32.67 -4.93 2.62
CA ASP A 521 -32.18 -3.55 2.73
C ASP A 521 -31.09 -3.21 1.70
N GLY A 522 -30.65 -4.20 0.92
CA GLY A 522 -29.78 -4.02 -0.23
C GLY A 522 -28.85 -5.21 -0.41
N SER A 523 -28.86 -5.79 -1.61
CA SER A 523 -28.12 -7.00 -1.98
C SER A 523 -26.59 -7.01 -1.83
N PHE A 524 -25.98 -5.86 -1.52
CA PHE A 524 -24.55 -5.77 -1.22
C PHE A 524 -24.41 -5.22 0.20
N THR A 525 -23.95 -6.06 1.10
CA THR A 525 -23.94 -5.79 2.53
C THR A 525 -22.54 -5.54 3.06
N SER A 526 -22.48 -4.87 4.21
CA SER A 526 -21.30 -4.83 5.09
C SER A 526 -21.64 -5.36 6.49
N ASP A 527 -22.80 -6.00 6.66
CA ASP A 527 -23.19 -6.66 7.89
C ASP A 527 -22.83 -8.15 7.80
N LEU A 528 -21.91 -8.56 8.66
CA LEU A 528 -21.46 -9.94 8.80
C LEU A 528 -22.59 -10.96 8.96
N SER A 529 -23.58 -10.59 9.76
CA SER A 529 -24.70 -11.49 10.05
C SER A 529 -25.53 -11.70 8.80
N GLU A 530 -25.67 -10.67 7.98
CA GLU A 530 -26.33 -10.78 6.69
C GLU A 530 -25.51 -11.59 5.71
N PHE A 531 -24.21 -11.31 5.55
CA PHE A 531 -23.36 -12.06 4.63
C PHE A 531 -23.38 -13.56 4.94
N LYS A 532 -23.26 -13.95 6.21
CA LYS A 532 -23.37 -15.35 6.64
C LYS A 532 -24.71 -15.98 6.28
N ASN A 533 -25.79 -15.24 6.49
CA ASN A 533 -27.12 -15.71 6.13
C ASN A 533 -27.27 -15.82 4.61
N ASP A 534 -26.76 -14.87 3.85
CA ASP A 534 -26.80 -14.86 2.39
C ASP A 534 -26.01 -16.02 1.78
N VAL A 535 -24.89 -16.42 2.39
CA VAL A 535 -24.13 -17.62 2.02
C VAL A 535 -24.98 -18.89 2.23
N ILE A 536 -25.51 -19.10 3.45
CA ILE A 536 -26.27 -20.31 3.80
C ILE A 536 -27.62 -20.36 3.06
N ASN A 537 -28.24 -19.21 2.82
CA ASN A 537 -29.55 -19.10 2.17
C ASN A 537 -29.49 -19.25 0.63
N GLN A 538 -28.30 -19.39 0.03
CA GLN A 538 -28.20 -19.88 -1.35
C GLN A 538 -28.84 -21.26 -1.50
N GLY A 539 -28.82 -22.04 -0.41
CA GLY A 539 -29.41 -23.36 -0.32
C GLY A 539 -28.59 -24.43 -1.03
N THR A 540 -29.09 -25.66 -0.97
CA THR A 540 -28.45 -26.87 -1.53
C THR A 540 -29.43 -27.69 -2.39
N ASP A 541 -30.50 -27.05 -2.87
CA ASP A 541 -31.53 -27.70 -3.70
C ASP A 541 -31.27 -27.49 -5.21
N GLY A 542 -30.10 -26.96 -5.55
CA GLY A 542 -29.65 -26.61 -6.89
C GLY A 542 -29.36 -27.81 -7.78
N SER A 543 -28.83 -27.52 -8.96
CA SER A 543 -28.42 -28.56 -9.90
C SER A 543 -27.09 -29.18 -9.43
N SER A 544 -26.65 -30.27 -10.08
CA SER A 544 -25.23 -30.67 -10.12
C SER A 544 -24.60 -30.17 -11.43
N ARG A 545 -25.09 -29.03 -11.93
CA ARG A 545 -24.66 -28.46 -13.22
C ARG A 545 -24.27 -27.01 -13.04
N GLU A 546 -22.99 -26.79 -12.78
CA GLU A 546 -22.49 -25.59 -12.16
C GLU A 546 -21.77 -24.70 -13.17
N THR A 547 -22.19 -23.45 -13.21
CA THR A 547 -21.76 -22.49 -14.23
C THR A 547 -21.35 -21.16 -13.60
N GLY A 548 -20.57 -21.22 -12.51
CA GLY A 548 -20.18 -20.05 -11.72
C GLY A 548 -19.58 -18.93 -12.56
N ILE A 549 -18.67 -19.25 -13.49
CA ILE A 549 -18.06 -18.26 -14.39
C ILE A 549 -19.13 -17.55 -15.22
N TYR A 550 -20.03 -18.32 -15.86
CA TYR A 550 -21.12 -17.76 -16.67
C TYR A 550 -22.05 -16.89 -15.83
N ASN A 551 -22.41 -17.35 -14.63
CA ASN A 551 -23.30 -16.61 -13.73
C ASN A 551 -22.66 -15.28 -13.30
N ALA A 552 -21.38 -15.30 -12.93
CA ALA A 552 -20.63 -14.12 -12.55
C ALA A 552 -20.50 -13.12 -13.71
N GLU A 553 -20.13 -13.56 -14.92
CA GLU A 553 -20.06 -12.69 -16.10
C GLU A 553 -21.39 -11.98 -16.35
N ARG A 554 -22.49 -12.76 -16.39
CA ARG A 554 -23.83 -12.21 -16.65
C ARG A 554 -24.32 -11.29 -15.54
N ALA A 555 -23.93 -11.55 -14.29
CA ALA A 555 -24.25 -10.67 -13.17
C ALA A 555 -23.54 -9.32 -13.29
N LEU A 556 -22.30 -9.33 -13.81
CA LEU A 556 -21.40 -8.16 -13.93
C LEU A 556 -21.49 -7.44 -15.28
N TYR A 557 -22.41 -7.81 -16.16
CA TYR A 557 -22.58 -7.11 -17.43
C TYR A 557 -22.94 -5.64 -17.21
N SER A 558 -22.36 -4.76 -18.01
CA SER A 558 -22.55 -3.32 -17.93
C SER A 558 -22.63 -2.70 -19.33
N ILE A 559 -23.75 -2.06 -19.63
CA ILE A 559 -23.96 -1.25 -20.85
C ILE A 559 -22.92 -0.14 -20.90
N ALA A 560 -22.57 0.45 -19.75
CA ALA A 560 -21.56 1.51 -19.66
C ALA A 560 -20.16 1.02 -20.09
N LEU A 561 -19.87 -0.27 -19.93
CA LEU A 561 -18.62 -0.91 -20.34
C LEU A 561 -18.73 -1.70 -21.66
N GLY A 562 -19.84 -1.53 -22.40
CA GLY A 562 -20.01 -2.05 -23.76
C GLY A 562 -20.79 -3.35 -23.89
N ASP A 563 -21.38 -3.88 -22.81
CA ASP A 563 -22.24 -5.06 -22.89
C ASP A 563 -23.64 -4.73 -23.43
N VAL A 564 -24.39 -5.78 -23.80
CA VAL A 564 -25.73 -5.63 -24.39
C VAL A 564 -26.83 -5.28 -23.37
N ASN A 565 -26.62 -5.58 -22.09
CA ASN A 565 -27.54 -5.30 -21.00
C ASN A 565 -26.75 -5.11 -19.70
N ASP A 566 -27.35 -4.48 -18.70
CA ASP A 566 -26.80 -4.52 -17.34
C ASP A 566 -27.17 -5.87 -16.70
N GLY A 567 -26.25 -6.44 -15.94
CA GLY A 567 -26.46 -7.60 -15.09
C GLY A 567 -26.93 -7.19 -13.70
N VAL A 568 -27.41 -8.14 -12.90
CA VAL A 568 -28.02 -7.84 -11.59
C VAL A 568 -27.08 -7.13 -10.61
N VAL A 569 -25.76 -7.38 -10.68
CA VAL A 569 -24.75 -6.68 -9.85
C VAL A 569 -24.59 -5.24 -10.31
N THR A 570 -24.55 -5.01 -11.61
CA THR A 570 -24.47 -3.65 -12.17
C THR A 570 -25.76 -2.87 -11.97
N GLU A 571 -26.93 -3.50 -12.07
CA GLU A 571 -28.21 -2.89 -11.73
C GLU A 571 -28.28 -2.49 -10.24
N ALA A 572 -27.62 -3.26 -9.36
CA ALA A 572 -27.48 -2.92 -7.94
C ALA A 572 -26.46 -1.78 -7.69
N GLY A 573 -25.78 -1.28 -8.72
CA GLY A 573 -24.82 -0.18 -8.64
C GLY A 573 -23.37 -0.61 -8.40
N PHE A 574 -23.02 -1.87 -8.68
CA PHE A 574 -21.70 -2.43 -8.43
C PHE A 574 -20.94 -2.84 -9.71
N PRO A 575 -19.60 -2.75 -9.72
CA PRO A 575 -18.77 -2.16 -8.66
C PRO A 575 -19.06 -0.68 -8.44
N ARG A 576 -18.89 -0.22 -7.20
CA ARG A 576 -18.96 1.20 -6.85
C ARG A 576 -17.87 1.94 -7.61
N ALA A 577 -18.13 3.22 -7.89
CA ALA A 577 -17.11 4.08 -8.50
C ALA A 577 -15.83 4.09 -7.63
N ASP A 578 -14.70 3.89 -8.31
CA ASP A 578 -13.34 3.80 -7.74
C ASP A 578 -13.12 2.62 -6.78
N ALA A 579 -14.01 1.63 -6.76
CA ALA A 579 -13.80 0.39 -6.02
C ALA A 579 -13.07 -0.67 -6.87
N SER A 580 -12.19 -1.44 -6.24
CA SER A 580 -11.75 -2.70 -6.82
C SER A 580 -12.91 -3.71 -6.80
N MET A 581 -12.95 -4.64 -7.75
CA MET A 581 -13.91 -5.74 -7.75
C MET A 581 -13.17 -7.07 -7.69
N SER A 582 -13.52 -7.87 -6.68
CA SER A 582 -13.04 -9.23 -6.48
C SER A 582 -14.21 -10.20 -6.59
N VAL A 583 -14.02 -11.30 -7.31
CA VAL A 583 -15.03 -12.35 -7.47
C VAL A 583 -14.50 -13.61 -6.80
N VAL A 584 -15.24 -14.16 -5.84
CA VAL A 584 -14.88 -15.41 -5.16
C VAL A 584 -15.83 -16.49 -5.63
N ILE A 585 -15.33 -17.49 -6.32
CA ILE A 585 -16.12 -18.61 -6.83
C ILE A 585 -15.87 -19.83 -5.96
N LEU A 586 -16.94 -20.40 -5.41
CA LEU A 586 -16.93 -21.57 -4.54
C LEU A 586 -17.76 -22.68 -5.21
N SER A 587 -17.13 -23.80 -5.56
CA SER A 587 -17.84 -24.95 -6.16
C SER A 587 -17.06 -26.25 -5.98
N ASP A 588 -17.76 -27.34 -5.65
CA ASP A 588 -17.22 -28.70 -5.60
C ASP A 588 -17.45 -29.47 -6.92
N GLU A 589 -17.93 -28.78 -7.96
CA GLU A 589 -18.20 -29.33 -9.29
C GLU A 589 -17.31 -28.62 -10.34
N PRO A 590 -16.95 -29.29 -11.45
CA PRO A 590 -16.20 -28.65 -12.53
C PRO A 590 -17.03 -27.56 -13.22
N SER A 591 -16.38 -26.53 -13.75
CA SER A 591 -17.07 -25.53 -14.58
C SER A 591 -17.72 -26.18 -15.79
N GLN A 592 -19.03 -25.94 -15.95
CA GLN A 592 -19.79 -26.35 -17.11
C GLN A 592 -20.24 -25.14 -17.94
N TYR A 593 -19.38 -24.11 -18.04
CA TYR A 593 -19.63 -22.85 -18.76
C TYR A 593 -20.27 -23.06 -20.14
N GLU A 594 -19.70 -23.98 -20.94
CA GLU A 594 -20.14 -24.28 -22.32
C GLU A 594 -21.62 -24.67 -22.38
N TYR A 595 -22.15 -25.31 -21.34
CA TYR A 595 -23.55 -25.72 -21.31
C TYR A 595 -24.53 -24.54 -21.43
N ARG A 596 -24.18 -23.37 -20.86
CA ARG A 596 -25.01 -22.15 -20.93
C ARG A 596 -24.54 -21.16 -21.99
N ALA A 597 -23.23 -21.01 -22.16
CA ALA A 597 -22.67 -20.10 -23.14
C ALA A 597 -22.83 -20.60 -24.58
N GLY A 598 -22.85 -21.93 -24.77
CA GLY A 598 -22.81 -22.57 -26.09
C GLY A 598 -21.43 -22.60 -26.73
N GLU A 599 -20.39 -22.19 -26.01
CA GLU A 599 -18.98 -22.17 -26.41
C GLU A 599 -18.07 -22.38 -25.21
N GLU A 600 -16.84 -22.86 -25.45
CA GLU A 600 -15.83 -23.05 -24.41
C GLU A 600 -15.39 -21.70 -23.82
N PHE A 601 -15.09 -21.67 -22.52
CA PHE A 601 -14.61 -20.46 -21.87
C PHE A 601 -13.18 -20.14 -22.32
N ASP A 602 -12.95 -18.90 -22.75
CA ASP A 602 -11.61 -18.41 -23.09
C ASP A 602 -11.00 -17.67 -21.89
N VAL A 603 -10.09 -18.34 -21.19
CA VAL A 603 -9.37 -17.80 -20.03
C VAL A 603 -8.57 -16.55 -20.39
N SER A 604 -8.11 -16.40 -21.63
CA SER A 604 -7.29 -15.26 -22.06
C SER A 604 -8.13 -14.06 -22.53
N ASN A 605 -9.41 -14.27 -22.82
CA ASN A 605 -10.29 -13.24 -23.37
C ASN A 605 -11.70 -13.33 -22.77
N ASN A 606 -11.86 -12.72 -21.61
CA ASN A 606 -13.12 -12.68 -20.86
C ASN A 606 -13.31 -11.32 -20.18
N LEU A 607 -14.50 -11.15 -19.59
CA LEU A 607 -14.90 -9.92 -18.93
C LEU A 607 -14.00 -9.57 -17.73
N PHE A 608 -13.54 -10.56 -16.97
CA PHE A 608 -12.77 -10.33 -15.74
C PHE A 608 -11.41 -9.72 -16.06
N LEU A 609 -10.67 -10.29 -17.03
CA LEU A 609 -9.40 -9.73 -17.48
C LEU A 609 -9.57 -8.36 -18.12
N ALA A 610 -10.61 -8.19 -18.96
CA ALA A 610 -10.87 -6.93 -19.65
C ALA A 610 -11.19 -5.77 -18.68
N ARG A 611 -11.71 -6.07 -17.49
CA ARG A 611 -12.10 -5.09 -16.46
C ARG A 611 -11.18 -5.08 -15.25
N ASN A 612 -10.11 -5.87 -15.27
CA ASN A 612 -9.19 -6.05 -14.14
C ASN A 612 -9.91 -6.48 -12.85
N TYR A 613 -10.93 -7.34 -12.98
CA TYR A 613 -11.59 -7.97 -11.85
C TYR A 613 -10.81 -9.22 -11.45
N ARG A 614 -10.40 -9.29 -10.19
CA ARG A 614 -9.65 -10.44 -9.68
C ARG A 614 -10.60 -11.56 -9.34
N VAL A 615 -10.26 -12.78 -9.74
CA VAL A 615 -11.05 -13.97 -9.44
C VAL A 615 -10.27 -14.85 -8.47
N TYR A 616 -10.94 -15.28 -7.42
CA TYR A 616 -10.45 -16.24 -6.44
C TYR A 616 -11.32 -17.48 -6.56
N ALA A 617 -10.71 -18.67 -6.58
CA ALA A 617 -11.42 -19.93 -6.71
C ALA A 617 -11.17 -20.79 -5.47
N ILE A 618 -12.25 -21.23 -4.83
CA ILE A 618 -12.22 -22.24 -3.78
C ILE A 618 -12.89 -23.48 -4.37
N VAL A 619 -12.09 -24.40 -4.89
CA VAL A 619 -12.53 -25.52 -5.74
C VAL A 619 -11.76 -26.81 -5.42
N GLU A 620 -12.20 -27.95 -5.93
CA GLU A 620 -11.53 -29.24 -5.67
C GLU A 620 -10.21 -29.39 -6.47
N PRO A 621 -9.13 -29.93 -5.86
CA PRO A 621 -7.85 -30.15 -6.53
C PRO A 621 -7.67 -31.53 -7.19
N ASP A 622 -8.69 -32.42 -7.28
CA ASP A 622 -8.51 -33.65 -8.06
C ASP A 622 -8.44 -33.35 -9.56
N SER A 623 -7.19 -33.30 -10.00
CA SER A 623 -6.67 -33.47 -11.36
C SER A 623 -7.29 -34.61 -12.22
N GLN A 624 -8.35 -35.28 -11.80
CA GLN A 624 -9.25 -35.98 -12.72
C GLN A 624 -10.14 -35.03 -13.53
N PHE A 625 -10.24 -33.76 -13.15
CA PHE A 625 -10.87 -32.69 -13.92
C PHE A 625 -9.82 -31.74 -14.53
N PHE A 626 -9.12 -32.20 -15.57
CA PHE A 626 -8.19 -31.38 -16.38
C PHE A 626 -8.83 -30.16 -17.10
N THR A 627 -10.05 -29.72 -16.73
CA THR A 627 -10.81 -28.66 -17.44
C THR A 627 -11.65 -27.83 -16.46
N SER A 628 -11.11 -27.52 -15.28
CA SER A 628 -11.86 -26.86 -14.21
C SER A 628 -12.29 -25.43 -14.54
N GLN A 629 -11.55 -24.71 -15.39
CA GLN A 629 -11.72 -23.30 -15.82
C GLN A 629 -11.70 -22.26 -14.68
N TYR A 630 -12.17 -22.59 -13.48
CA TYR A 630 -12.19 -21.69 -12.33
C TYR A 630 -10.79 -21.33 -11.85
N ASP A 631 -9.93 -22.33 -11.71
CA ASP A 631 -8.54 -22.21 -11.31
C ASP A 631 -7.72 -21.45 -12.34
N ASP A 632 -7.84 -21.80 -13.62
CA ASP A 632 -7.18 -21.10 -14.72
C ASP A 632 -7.58 -19.61 -14.75
N LEU A 633 -8.87 -19.30 -14.57
CA LEU A 633 -9.37 -17.93 -14.50
C LEU A 633 -8.83 -17.18 -13.27
N ALA A 634 -8.83 -17.83 -12.10
CA ALA A 634 -8.32 -17.23 -10.88
C ALA A 634 -6.84 -16.86 -11.01
N LEU A 635 -6.02 -17.77 -11.55
CA LEU A 635 -4.61 -17.51 -11.79
C LEU A 635 -4.39 -16.45 -12.89
N ALA A 636 -5.14 -16.50 -13.99
CA ALA A 636 -4.99 -15.53 -15.10
C ALA A 636 -5.41 -14.11 -14.70
N SER A 637 -6.40 -13.97 -13.81
CA SER A 637 -6.86 -12.67 -13.30
C SER A 637 -6.01 -12.09 -12.17
N GLY A 638 -4.95 -12.81 -11.76
CA GLY A 638 -4.10 -12.39 -10.65
C GLY A 638 -4.79 -12.51 -9.29
N GLY A 639 -5.64 -13.53 -9.10
CA GLY A 639 -6.13 -13.98 -7.80
C GLY A 639 -5.45 -15.27 -7.34
N SER A 640 -6.16 -16.10 -6.57
CA SER A 640 -5.63 -17.36 -6.03
C SER A 640 -6.64 -18.50 -6.05
N VAL A 641 -6.11 -19.72 -5.95
CA VAL A 641 -6.85 -20.99 -5.92
C VAL A 641 -6.64 -21.67 -4.57
N ALA A 642 -7.71 -22.11 -3.93
CA ALA A 642 -7.72 -22.82 -2.66
C ALA A 642 -8.55 -24.13 -2.76
N ASP A 643 -8.29 -25.07 -1.85
CA ASP A 643 -8.96 -26.37 -1.83
C ASP A 643 -10.27 -26.31 -1.03
N ILE A 644 -11.38 -26.53 -1.72
CA ILE A 644 -12.72 -26.52 -1.13
C ILE A 644 -12.94 -27.64 -0.11
N SER A 645 -12.26 -28.79 -0.25
CA SER A 645 -12.44 -29.93 0.64
C SER A 645 -11.83 -29.70 2.03
N ASN A 646 -10.97 -28.69 2.17
CA ASN A 646 -10.31 -28.32 3.42
C ASN A 646 -11.16 -27.36 4.25
N THR A 647 -12.35 -27.78 4.66
CA THR A 647 -13.28 -26.97 5.47
C THR A 647 -12.68 -26.50 6.80
N SER A 648 -11.65 -27.19 7.32
CA SER A 648 -10.92 -26.81 8.53
C SER A 648 -9.97 -25.62 8.37
N SER A 649 -9.60 -25.24 7.15
CA SER A 649 -8.70 -24.10 6.89
C SER A 649 -9.38 -22.94 6.15
N PHE A 650 -10.71 -22.90 6.14
CA PHE A 650 -11.45 -21.81 5.48
C PHE A 650 -11.16 -20.45 6.11
N ASP A 651 -10.83 -20.40 7.40
CA ASP A 651 -10.33 -19.21 8.08
C ASP A 651 -9.07 -18.67 7.38
N ALA A 652 -8.06 -19.52 7.17
CA ALA A 652 -6.82 -19.16 6.51
C ALA A 652 -7.01 -18.85 5.01
N ILE A 653 -7.89 -19.58 4.32
CA ILE A 653 -8.23 -19.35 2.90
C ILE A 653 -8.87 -17.96 2.75
N MET A 654 -9.87 -17.67 3.58
CA MET A 654 -10.59 -16.41 3.51
C MET A 654 -9.70 -15.23 3.93
N ASP A 655 -8.84 -15.40 4.95
CA ASP A 655 -7.84 -14.39 5.33
C ASP A 655 -6.88 -14.06 4.17
N ASP A 656 -6.39 -15.06 3.44
CA ASP A 656 -5.55 -14.86 2.25
C ASP A 656 -6.30 -14.11 1.13
N ILE A 657 -7.55 -14.46 0.85
CA ILE A 657 -8.39 -13.77 -0.14
C ILE A 657 -8.63 -12.32 0.27
N ALA A 658 -9.05 -12.07 1.52
CA ALA A 658 -9.25 -10.72 2.06
C ALA A 658 -8.00 -9.86 1.90
N THR A 659 -6.85 -10.42 2.24
CA THR A 659 -5.54 -9.77 2.14
C THR A 659 -5.20 -9.39 0.69
N LYS A 660 -5.30 -10.35 -0.23
CA LYS A 660 -4.95 -10.14 -1.66
C LYS A 660 -5.94 -9.22 -2.38
N ALA A 661 -7.22 -9.31 -2.04
CA ALA A 661 -8.26 -8.48 -2.61
C ALA A 661 -8.20 -7.04 -2.07
N GLY A 662 -7.96 -6.89 -0.76
CA GLY A 662 -7.76 -5.59 -0.14
C GLY A 662 -6.53 -4.87 -0.68
N ALA A 663 -5.46 -5.61 -0.97
CA ALA A 663 -4.27 -5.06 -1.62
C ALA A 663 -4.54 -4.59 -3.06
N ALA A 664 -5.46 -5.23 -3.79
CA ALA A 664 -5.92 -4.74 -5.09
C ALA A 664 -6.58 -3.36 -5.01
N ALA A 665 -7.24 -3.06 -3.89
CA ALA A 665 -7.86 -1.78 -3.62
C ALA A 665 -6.88 -0.73 -3.05
N SER A 666 -5.68 -1.14 -2.64
CA SER A 666 -4.77 -0.24 -1.93
C SER A 666 -4.35 0.95 -2.79
N ALA A 667 -4.41 2.14 -2.19
CA ALA A 667 -3.86 3.37 -2.77
C ALA A 667 -2.33 3.43 -2.75
N PHE A 668 -1.66 2.52 -2.02
CA PHE A 668 -0.21 2.52 -1.80
C PHE A 668 0.51 1.55 -2.74
N GLN A 669 0.28 1.69 -4.05
CA GLN A 669 0.94 0.90 -5.10
C GLN A 669 2.33 1.43 -5.38
N LEU A 670 3.32 0.53 -5.43
CA LEU A 670 4.71 0.89 -5.66
C LEU A 670 5.02 0.95 -7.17
N PRO A 671 5.90 1.87 -7.62
CA PRO A 671 6.27 2.00 -9.03
C PRO A 671 7.19 0.88 -9.53
N HIS A 672 7.91 0.22 -8.62
CA HIS A 672 8.81 -0.90 -8.92
C HIS A 672 8.52 -2.06 -7.99
N SER A 673 8.80 -3.30 -8.44
CA SER A 673 8.71 -4.48 -7.57
C SER A 673 9.88 -4.47 -6.58
N PRO A 674 9.64 -4.31 -5.27
CA PRO A 674 10.68 -4.28 -4.25
C PRO A 674 11.24 -5.68 -4.00
N ILE A 675 12.48 -5.77 -3.54
CA ILE A 675 12.92 -6.88 -2.70
C ILE A 675 12.16 -6.74 -1.38
N SER A 676 11.09 -7.50 -1.19
CA SER A 676 10.12 -7.20 -0.14
C SER A 676 10.69 -7.24 1.30
N GLY A 677 11.72 -8.05 1.55
CA GLY A 677 12.44 -8.08 2.83
C GLY A 677 13.20 -6.79 3.16
N SER A 678 13.41 -5.91 2.18
CA SER A 678 14.06 -4.60 2.35
C SER A 678 13.07 -3.44 2.58
N ILE A 679 11.77 -3.69 2.45
CA ILE A 679 10.77 -2.64 2.59
C ILE A 679 10.78 -2.12 4.02
N LYS A 680 10.88 -0.79 4.15
CA LYS A 680 10.68 -0.05 5.38
C LYS A 680 9.60 1.00 5.16
N VAL A 681 8.67 1.07 6.09
CA VAL A 681 7.53 1.98 6.05
C VAL A 681 7.58 2.90 7.25
N THR A 682 7.40 4.20 7.01
CA THR A 682 7.18 5.18 8.07
C THR A 682 5.87 5.94 7.84
N VAL A 683 5.20 6.30 8.93
CA VAL A 683 4.03 7.17 8.93
C VAL A 683 4.36 8.37 9.81
N ASN A 684 4.32 9.58 9.24
CA ASN A 684 4.77 10.81 9.88
C ASN A 684 6.21 10.70 10.44
N GLY A 685 7.08 9.98 9.73
CA GLY A 685 8.47 9.73 10.13
C GLY A 685 8.65 8.69 11.24
N LEU A 686 7.58 8.10 11.78
CA LEU A 686 7.65 6.99 12.72
C LEU A 686 7.59 5.66 11.98
N GLU A 687 8.57 4.79 12.22
CA GLU A 687 8.61 3.47 11.61
C GLU A 687 7.43 2.61 12.09
N VAL A 688 6.72 2.02 11.12
CA VAL A 688 5.61 1.10 11.38
C VAL A 688 6.12 -0.32 11.16
N THR A 689 5.79 -1.23 12.07
CA THR A 689 6.20 -2.63 11.97
C THR A 689 5.40 -3.38 10.91
N LYS A 690 6.03 -4.33 10.21
CA LYS A 690 5.32 -5.25 9.32
C LYS A 690 4.44 -6.17 10.17
N SER A 691 3.12 -6.05 10.02
CA SER A 691 2.10 -6.86 10.70
C SER A 691 0.75 -6.77 9.98
N SER A 692 0.09 -7.90 9.82
CA SER A 692 -1.24 -8.08 9.24
C SER A 692 -2.39 -7.83 10.22
N ILE A 693 -2.10 -7.58 11.51
CA ILE A 693 -3.11 -7.31 12.54
C ILE A 693 -2.99 -5.88 13.06
N ASN A 694 -1.78 -5.35 13.21
CA ASN A 694 -1.55 -3.94 13.49
C ASN A 694 -0.20 -3.45 12.95
N GLY A 695 -0.19 -2.94 11.73
CA GLY A 695 1.04 -2.55 11.05
C GLY A 695 0.81 -2.39 9.56
N TRP A 696 1.77 -2.86 8.76
CA TRP A 696 1.63 -2.96 7.31
C TRP A 696 2.02 -4.33 6.79
N ASN A 697 1.55 -4.68 5.59
CA ASN A 697 2.06 -5.84 4.84
C ASN A 697 2.20 -5.49 3.36
N TYR A 698 3.11 -6.17 2.66
CA TYR A 698 3.34 -6.00 1.23
C TYR A 698 2.80 -7.22 0.49
N ILE A 699 2.01 -6.98 -0.57
CA ILE A 699 1.42 -8.04 -1.40
C ILE A 699 2.00 -7.95 -2.81
N SER A 700 2.83 -8.94 -3.18
CA SER A 700 3.52 -8.99 -4.47
C SER A 700 2.56 -9.04 -5.67
N LEU A 701 1.38 -9.64 -5.49
CA LEU A 701 0.36 -9.78 -6.53
C LEU A 701 -0.28 -8.45 -6.99
N SER A 702 -0.28 -7.42 -6.14
CA SER A 702 -0.70 -6.05 -6.50
C SER A 702 0.44 -5.04 -6.47
N ASN A 703 1.66 -5.48 -6.15
CA ASN A 703 2.80 -4.61 -5.88
C ASN A 703 2.43 -3.43 -4.96
N SER A 704 1.75 -3.72 -3.85
CA SER A 704 1.14 -2.70 -2.99
C SER A 704 1.35 -2.98 -1.52
N VAL A 705 1.42 -1.92 -0.73
CA VAL A 705 1.39 -2.00 0.74
C VAL A 705 -0.03 -1.82 1.26
N VAL A 706 -0.42 -2.58 2.27
CA VAL A 706 -1.71 -2.48 2.96
C VAL A 706 -1.44 -2.25 4.45
N PHE A 707 -2.16 -1.32 5.06
CA PHE A 707 -2.06 -1.04 6.49
C PHE A 707 -3.20 -1.72 7.25
N TYR A 708 -2.96 -2.06 8.51
CA TYR A 708 -3.89 -2.76 9.36
C TYR A 708 -3.96 -2.15 10.77
N GLY A 709 -5.13 -2.29 11.40
CA GLY A 709 -5.36 -1.92 12.80
C GLY A 709 -5.22 -0.43 13.06
N THR A 710 -4.55 -0.06 14.15
CA THR A 710 -4.31 1.35 14.51
C THR A 710 -3.21 1.99 13.68
N SER A 711 -2.58 1.24 12.77
CA SER A 711 -1.52 1.73 11.89
C SER A 711 -2.05 2.20 10.54
N VAL A 712 -3.35 2.07 10.28
CA VAL A 712 -4.02 2.65 9.10
C VAL A 712 -3.83 4.17 9.14
N PRO A 713 -3.17 4.79 8.14
CA PRO A 713 -2.90 6.22 8.14
C PRO A 713 -4.18 7.05 8.09
N GLU A 714 -4.23 8.13 8.87
CA GLU A 714 -5.33 9.10 8.87
C GLU A 714 -5.19 10.12 7.73
N GLU A 715 -6.22 10.92 7.50
CA GLU A 715 -6.18 11.97 6.49
C GLU A 715 -5.04 12.97 6.76
N GLY A 716 -4.18 13.16 5.77
CA GLY A 716 -3.04 14.08 5.85
C GLY A 716 -1.76 13.45 6.42
N ASP A 717 -1.80 12.22 6.93
CA ASP A 717 -0.59 11.51 7.35
C ASP A 717 0.36 11.31 6.15
N ILE A 718 1.65 11.52 6.37
CA ILE A 718 2.67 11.32 5.34
C ILE A 718 3.21 9.90 5.48
N ILE A 719 3.00 9.08 4.47
CA ILE A 719 3.53 7.72 4.40
C ILE A 719 4.76 7.72 3.52
N GLU A 720 5.86 7.17 4.01
CA GLU A 720 7.10 7.02 3.24
C GLU A 720 7.50 5.54 3.22
N ILE A 721 7.65 5.01 2.02
CA ILE A 721 8.01 3.62 1.78
C ILE A 721 9.33 3.61 1.02
N VAL A 722 10.36 3.05 1.63
CA VAL A 722 11.68 2.88 1.02
C VAL A 722 12.04 1.41 0.93
N TYR A 723 12.70 1.03 -0.15
CA TYR A 723 12.97 -0.38 -0.47
C TYR A 723 14.10 -0.49 -1.48
N ASP A 724 14.80 -1.62 -1.50
CA ASP A 724 15.64 -2.00 -2.62
C ASP A 724 14.81 -2.67 -3.71
N TYR A 725 15.16 -2.46 -4.98
CA TYR A 725 14.61 -3.20 -6.11
C TYR A 725 15.72 -3.58 -7.10
N LEU A 726 15.47 -4.60 -7.91
CA LEU A 726 16.45 -5.12 -8.87
C LEU A 726 16.47 -4.30 -10.15
N THR A 727 17.69 -4.06 -10.65
CA THR A 727 17.95 -3.40 -11.92
C THR A 727 18.85 -4.30 -12.77
N THR A 728 18.39 -4.62 -13.98
CA THR A 728 19.14 -5.44 -14.92
C THR A 728 20.18 -4.58 -15.64
N ASN A 729 21.44 -4.98 -15.55
CA ASN A 729 22.51 -4.40 -16.36
C ASN A 729 22.42 -4.97 -17.78
N ASN A 730 21.90 -4.17 -18.73
CA ASN A 730 21.89 -4.52 -20.17
C ASN A 730 23.30 -4.62 -20.77
#